data_AF-A0A553PRR5-F1
#
_entry.id   AF-A0A553PRR5-F1
#
_cell.length_a   1.000
_cell.length_b   1.000
_cell.length_c   1.000
_cell.angle_alpha   90.00
_cell.angle_beta   90.00
_cell.angle_gamma   90.00
#
_symmetry.space_group_name_H-M   'P 1'
#
loop_
_entity.id
_entity.type
_entity.pdbx_description
1 polymer ?
#
loop_
_entity_poly.entity_id
_entity_poly.type
_entity_poly.pdbx_seq_one_letter_code
_entity_poly.pdbx_strand_id
1 'polypeptide(L)'
;MEEKKKKKKKTVHTHSENALMLHGKLKSRENYVTLRKGQLPDKIHGAMSVWNQIVFGWGCLVWVKMAQCGYQVGVGIGDTTGPVVGIGMMGYAKAGQTTQGIHTRLFARAFFFQEEAGSMAVFVSVDSGMIGQLMKYEVIAKVRKITGLELRHDNLLLSATHTHSGPSGYFQYVLFTVGGGSGFVEQSFQAIVNGITTAIVRAYETKQPAKLFLAQSELTDSSINRSPSSYLRNPEEERQRYSGNTDYSFTQLNIMRESANELIGVINWFAVHATSMNNSNHLISGDNKGLASLILERNQNPPGTTSGKGPFVAAFASSNLGDVSPNLQGPRCGGTGLPCDQPKAKCCRPDEDCIAFGPGSDMFDSTYIIAQCQVTKAKELLASVDMEIKGGIASAHQWIDMTNQRVTLPDGSTHTTCKPALGYGFASGTTDGPGEPAFIRCRGPNNNMWNQITKLITNPSPRQKRCHYPKKILLNTGEMKIPSKWHPEKVDTQILKIGQLVIAAVPVVIAGLSNVYTHYVTTYEEYQNQRYEGASTIYGPHTLRAYQQQYSYLMEKMSKREHVPYLKRPPNYKAKQIRLDRGMYWDMIPPTKEAGEFVAGHPRNDLMLEQTFLKVEHQQSPNNWVVMATDTDIETKFIWKRKCLVCEGIAEIHWKIPYKIPKGTFRITHQGHTKGASLKPILLSYRGVCPNFQVVHGRRMSNAEEPSRVQNLRPTSEISWSSMSWRGFITKIGKFLNVQMKSLL
;
A
#
# COMPACT_ATOMS: atom_id res chain seq x y z
N MET A 1 46.91 -13.79 5.71
CA MET A 1 46.67 -14.75 6.81
C MET A 1 45.29 -15.39 6.57
N GLU A 2 45.06 -16.25 5.58
CA GLU A 2 45.75 -17.50 5.14
C GLU A 2 45.32 -18.73 5.97
N GLU A 3 45.23 -19.95 5.41
CA GLU A 3 45.75 -20.45 4.12
C GLU A 3 44.69 -21.23 3.27
N LYS A 4 45.09 -21.81 2.12
CA LYS A 4 44.21 -22.56 1.19
C LYS A 4 44.79 -23.95 0.82
N LYS A 5 43.97 -25.02 0.86
CA LYS A 5 44.10 -26.27 0.08
C LYS A 5 42.68 -26.86 -0.13
N LYS A 6 42.09 -27.22 -1.28
CA LYS A 6 42.43 -27.40 -2.73
C LYS A 6 42.60 -28.88 -3.17
N LYS A 7 41.79 -29.30 -4.18
CA LYS A 7 41.72 -30.62 -4.91
C LYS A 7 40.87 -31.75 -4.26
N LYS A 8 40.43 -32.83 -4.96
CA LYS A 8 39.76 -33.03 -6.31
C LYS A 8 39.44 -34.53 -6.53
N LYS A 9 38.46 -34.88 -7.41
CA LYS A 9 38.10 -36.24 -7.94
C LYS A 9 37.41 -37.20 -6.93
N LYS A 10 36.24 -37.80 -7.25
CA LYS A 10 35.89 -38.97 -8.12
C LYS A 10 36.36 -40.31 -7.53
N THR A 11 35.64 -41.44 -7.41
CA THR A 11 34.38 -42.06 -7.94
C THR A 11 34.77 -43.50 -8.35
N VAL A 12 34.03 -44.54 -7.92
CA VAL A 12 34.03 -46.00 -8.32
C VAL A 12 33.60 -46.82 -7.08
N HIS A 13 32.98 -48.01 -7.11
CA HIS A 13 31.95 -48.64 -7.96
C HIS A 13 31.77 -50.11 -7.45
N THR A 14 30.55 -50.58 -7.22
CA THR A 14 30.13 -52.01 -7.19
C THR A 14 28.60 -52.00 -7.42
N HIS A 15 28.04 -52.60 -8.47
CA HIS A 15 27.82 -54.05 -8.73
C HIS A 15 26.80 -54.70 -7.78
N SER A 16 25.87 -55.56 -8.25
CA SER A 16 25.80 -56.28 -9.54
C SER A 16 24.40 -56.33 -10.16
N GLU A 17 24.36 -56.54 -11.48
CA GLU A 17 23.17 -57.01 -12.23
C GLU A 17 23.07 -58.54 -12.17
N ASN A 18 22.01 -59.13 -12.74
CA ASN A 18 22.01 -60.55 -13.08
C ASN A 18 21.12 -60.84 -14.30
N ALA A 19 21.63 -61.57 -15.29
CA ALA A 19 20.90 -61.95 -16.50
C ALA A 19 21.51 -63.18 -17.20
N LEU A 20 20.67 -64.17 -17.54
CA LEU A 20 20.91 -65.25 -18.51
C LEU A 20 19.55 -65.61 -19.16
N MET A 21 19.36 -65.78 -20.47
CA MET A 21 20.09 -66.51 -21.56
C MET A 21 19.65 -67.97 -21.74
N LEU A 22 18.98 -68.26 -22.87
CA LEU A 22 19.07 -69.56 -23.58
C LEU A 22 18.70 -69.41 -25.07
N HIS A 23 18.85 -70.49 -25.86
CA HIS A 23 19.40 -70.37 -27.23
C HIS A 23 18.98 -71.52 -28.18
N GLY A 24 18.66 -71.19 -29.46
CA GLY A 24 18.49 -72.17 -30.56
C GLY A 24 17.09 -72.21 -31.23
N LYS A 25 16.88 -72.76 -32.45
CA LYS A 25 17.79 -73.37 -33.45
C LYS A 25 17.21 -73.30 -34.90
N LEU A 26 18.01 -72.78 -35.85
CA LEU A 26 18.36 -73.29 -37.21
C LEU A 26 17.37 -74.04 -38.17
N LYS A 27 17.58 -73.77 -39.49
CA LYS A 27 17.23 -74.54 -40.74
C LYS A 27 15.79 -74.39 -41.29
N SER A 28 15.51 -74.48 -42.61
CA SER A 28 16.36 -74.78 -43.81
C SER A 28 15.94 -73.95 -45.07
N ARG A 29 16.56 -74.22 -46.25
CA ARG A 29 16.45 -73.48 -47.53
C ARG A 29 15.46 -74.14 -48.52
N GLU A 30 15.36 -73.54 -49.72
CA GLU A 30 14.88 -74.07 -51.03
C GLU A 30 13.39 -73.83 -51.36
N ASN A 31 12.99 -73.52 -52.61
CA ASN A 31 13.73 -73.15 -53.84
C ASN A 31 12.84 -72.27 -54.78
N TYR A 32 13.42 -71.57 -55.77
CA TYR A 32 12.70 -70.71 -56.72
C TYR A 32 12.41 -71.39 -58.08
N VAL A 33 11.18 -71.25 -58.61
CA VAL A 33 10.78 -71.61 -60.00
C VAL A 33 9.78 -70.57 -60.55
N THR A 34 9.63 -70.46 -61.87
CA THR A 34 8.80 -69.48 -62.62
C THR A 34 7.91 -70.20 -63.68
N LEU A 35 7.06 -69.62 -64.54
CA LEU A 35 6.77 -68.24 -65.00
C LEU A 35 5.42 -68.28 -65.78
N ARG A 36 4.54 -67.23 -65.74
CA ARG A 36 3.74 -66.71 -66.91
C ARG A 36 2.72 -65.60 -66.56
N LYS A 37 2.15 -64.97 -67.61
CA LYS A 37 1.16 -63.85 -67.62
C LYS A 37 -0.25 -64.33 -68.02
N GLY A 38 -1.31 -63.58 -67.69
CA GLY A 38 -2.63 -63.73 -68.32
C GLY A 38 -3.72 -62.72 -67.90
N GLN A 39 -4.13 -61.85 -68.84
CA GLN A 39 -5.46 -61.24 -69.10
C GLN A 39 -6.27 -60.40 -68.05
N LEU A 40 -7.08 -59.48 -68.60
CA LEU A 40 -8.21 -58.69 -68.03
C LEU A 40 -9.57 -59.34 -68.46
N PRO A 41 -10.82 -58.85 -68.17
CA PRO A 41 -11.26 -57.53 -67.65
C PRO A 41 -12.48 -57.48 -66.65
N ASP A 42 -12.88 -56.25 -66.30
CA ASP A 42 -14.24 -55.68 -66.05
C ASP A 42 -15.26 -56.19 -65.00
N LYS A 43 -15.72 -55.20 -64.17
CA LYS A 43 -17.10 -54.87 -63.70
C LYS A 43 -17.93 -55.84 -62.83
N ILE A 44 -18.59 -55.27 -61.81
CA ILE A 44 -20.06 -55.34 -61.56
C ILE A 44 -20.48 -54.32 -60.47
N HIS A 45 -21.77 -53.96 -60.41
CA HIS A 45 -22.37 -53.02 -59.43
C HIS A 45 -22.84 -53.71 -58.13
N GLY A 46 -23.09 -52.93 -57.06
CA GLY A 46 -24.36 -53.09 -56.33
C GLY A 46 -24.36 -53.01 -54.80
N ALA A 47 -25.19 -52.08 -54.31
CA ALA A 47 -26.04 -52.17 -53.10
C ALA A 47 -25.46 -52.32 -51.67
N MET A 48 -26.21 -51.73 -50.75
CA MET A 48 -26.03 -51.70 -49.29
C MET A 48 -26.18 -53.09 -48.65
N SER A 49 -25.35 -53.43 -47.64
CA SER A 49 -25.81 -53.44 -46.24
C SER A 49 -24.72 -53.83 -45.21
N VAL A 50 -25.00 -53.42 -43.98
CA VAL A 50 -24.29 -53.53 -42.70
C VAL A 50 -23.67 -54.91 -42.41
N TRP A 51 -22.42 -54.98 -41.88
CA TRP A 51 -22.11 -55.42 -40.49
C TRP A 51 -20.60 -55.51 -40.17
N ASN A 52 -20.30 -55.25 -38.88
CA ASN A 52 -19.02 -55.44 -38.17
C ASN A 52 -17.80 -54.55 -38.50
N GLN A 53 -17.00 -54.36 -37.45
CA GLN A 53 -15.78 -53.56 -37.38
C GLN A 53 -14.56 -54.40 -37.79
N ILE A 54 -13.54 -53.78 -38.40
CA ILE A 54 -12.13 -53.80 -37.90
C ILE A 54 -11.21 -52.93 -38.78
N VAL A 55 -10.55 -51.97 -38.12
CA VAL A 55 -9.21 -51.41 -38.38
C VAL A 55 -8.70 -51.32 -39.84
N PHE A 56 -8.80 -50.13 -40.45
CA PHE A 56 -7.62 -49.25 -40.63
C PHE A 56 -8.03 -47.88 -41.20
N GLY A 57 -7.88 -46.83 -40.38
CA GLY A 57 -8.18 -45.45 -40.75
C GLY A 57 -7.33 -44.46 -39.95
N TRP A 58 -6.01 -44.58 -40.06
CA TRP A 58 -5.03 -43.71 -39.39
C TRP A 58 -4.97 -42.32 -40.05
N GLY A 59 -6.09 -41.59 -40.00
CA GLY A 59 -6.06 -40.14 -40.14
C GLY A 59 -5.35 -39.55 -38.94
N CYS A 60 -4.23 -38.86 -39.15
CA CYS A 60 -3.54 -38.12 -38.10
C CYS A 60 -4.38 -36.92 -37.67
N LEU A 61 -5.37 -37.16 -36.80
CA LEU A 61 -5.97 -36.14 -35.95
C LEU A 61 -4.90 -35.65 -34.98
N VAL A 62 -4.04 -34.76 -35.48
CA VAL A 62 -3.26 -33.87 -34.63
C VAL A 62 -4.29 -33.03 -33.88
N TRP A 63 -4.58 -33.46 -32.64
CA TRP A 63 -5.26 -32.63 -31.66
C TRP A 63 -4.32 -31.45 -31.35
N VAL A 64 -4.37 -30.44 -32.22
CA VAL A 64 -3.98 -29.09 -31.86
C VAL A 64 -4.91 -28.72 -30.71
N LYS A 65 -4.42 -28.90 -29.48
CA LYS A 65 -4.95 -28.13 -28.35
C LYS A 65 -4.82 -26.67 -28.76
N MET A 66 -5.93 -26.06 -29.16
CA MET A 66 -6.04 -24.61 -29.06
C MET A 66 -5.78 -24.31 -27.58
N ALA A 67 -4.61 -23.76 -27.28
CA ALA A 67 -4.26 -23.36 -25.92
C ALA A 67 -5.30 -22.33 -25.50
N GLN A 68 -6.18 -22.72 -24.59
CA GLN A 68 -7.34 -21.94 -24.23
C GLN A 68 -6.83 -20.78 -23.40
N CYS A 69 -6.77 -19.59 -24.02
CA CYS A 69 -5.99 -18.44 -23.52
C CYS A 69 -6.69 -17.73 -22.35
N GLY A 70 -6.95 -18.48 -21.28
CA GLY A 70 -7.43 -18.01 -19.99
C GLY A 70 -6.29 -17.78 -19.01
N TYR A 71 -6.59 -17.08 -17.92
CA TYR A 71 -5.64 -16.82 -16.85
C TYR A 71 -5.97 -17.69 -15.64
N GLN A 72 -4.93 -18.17 -14.96
CA GLN A 72 -5.02 -18.59 -13.57
C GLN A 72 -4.91 -17.33 -12.71
N VAL A 73 -5.99 -16.92 -12.07
CA VAL A 73 -6.02 -15.73 -11.21
C VAL A 73 -6.45 -16.10 -9.81
N GLY A 74 -5.73 -15.59 -8.81
CA GLY A 74 -6.04 -15.76 -7.40
C GLY A 74 -5.92 -14.45 -6.64
N VAL A 75 -6.66 -14.37 -5.54
CA VAL A 75 -6.83 -13.16 -4.73
C VAL A 75 -6.52 -13.45 -3.27
N GLY A 76 -5.99 -12.45 -2.56
CA GLY A 76 -5.64 -12.61 -1.15
C GLY A 76 -5.54 -11.28 -0.41
N ILE A 77 -6.14 -11.22 0.77
CA ILE A 77 -6.01 -10.12 1.72
C ILE A 77 -5.06 -10.52 2.86
N GLY A 78 -4.38 -9.58 3.51
CA GLY A 78 -3.53 -9.84 4.68
C GLY A 78 -3.32 -8.60 5.54
N ASP A 79 -3.47 -8.73 6.86
CA ASP A 79 -3.37 -7.61 7.81
C ASP A 79 -1.93 -7.02 7.86
N THR A 80 -1.80 -5.72 7.63
CA THR A 80 -0.54 -4.96 7.66
C THR A 80 -0.45 -3.99 8.85
N THR A 81 -1.42 -4.03 9.77
CA THR A 81 -1.58 -3.06 10.87
C THR A 81 -0.37 -3.07 11.81
N GLY A 82 0.40 -1.97 11.77
CA GLY A 82 1.54 -1.76 12.66
C GLY A 82 1.14 -1.30 14.08
N PRO A 83 2.10 -0.86 14.90
CA PRO A 83 1.88 -0.37 16.27
C PRO A 83 0.77 0.66 16.43
N VAL A 84 -0.33 0.24 17.07
CA VAL A 84 -1.55 1.06 17.21
C VAL A 84 -1.47 2.11 18.33
N VAL A 85 -0.36 2.15 19.08
CA VAL A 85 -0.08 3.16 20.11
C VAL A 85 1.37 3.65 20.06
N GLY A 86 1.58 4.96 20.14
CA GLY A 86 2.85 5.60 20.51
C GLY A 86 3.89 5.72 19.39
N ILE A 87 3.54 5.40 18.14
CA ILE A 87 4.41 5.59 16.97
C ILE A 87 3.88 6.76 16.13
N GLY A 88 4.77 7.62 15.62
CA GLY A 88 4.38 8.75 14.78
C GLY A 88 3.72 8.28 13.47
N MET A 89 2.67 8.96 13.02
CA MET A 89 1.92 8.58 11.82
C MET A 89 2.63 9.04 10.54
N MET A 90 2.50 8.26 9.46
CA MET A 90 3.21 8.51 8.20
C MET A 90 2.32 9.24 7.20
N GLY A 91 2.76 10.42 6.76
CA GLY A 91 2.01 11.27 5.83
C GLY A 91 2.35 12.73 6.10
N TYR A 92 1.57 13.37 6.97
CA TYR A 92 1.66 14.79 7.33
C TYR A 92 2.97 15.26 7.97
N ALA A 93 3.80 14.34 8.50
CA ALA A 93 5.03 14.65 9.26
C ALA A 93 4.79 15.63 10.44
N LYS A 94 3.57 15.63 11.00
CA LYS A 94 3.13 16.54 12.06
C LYS A 94 3.73 16.14 13.42
N ALA A 95 4.42 17.06 14.07
CA ALA A 95 4.95 16.84 15.40
C ALA A 95 3.80 16.58 16.40
N GLY A 96 3.88 15.48 17.15
CA GLY A 96 2.84 15.07 18.10
C GLY A 96 1.77 14.12 17.53
N GLN A 97 1.65 13.97 16.21
CA GLN A 97 0.69 13.03 15.60
C GLN A 97 1.18 11.57 15.75
N THR A 98 0.89 10.96 16.89
CA THR A 98 1.18 9.56 17.20
C THR A 98 -0.08 8.71 17.22
N THR A 99 0.06 7.41 16.94
CA THR A 99 -1.04 6.45 17.06
C THR A 99 -1.53 6.32 18.52
N GLN A 100 -2.84 6.21 18.71
CA GLN A 100 -3.51 6.05 20.01
C GLN A 100 -4.69 5.05 19.93
N GLY A 101 -4.83 4.32 18.82
CA GLY A 101 -5.95 3.42 18.61
C GLY A 101 -6.15 3.02 17.14
N ILE A 102 -7.32 2.44 16.85
CA ILE A 102 -7.75 1.98 15.52
C ILE A 102 -9.16 2.52 15.24
N HIS A 103 -9.37 3.04 14.05
CA HIS A 103 -10.67 3.26 13.43
C HIS A 103 -10.97 2.17 12.39
N THR A 104 -9.98 1.82 11.55
CA THR A 104 -10.02 0.63 10.70
C THR A 104 -8.63 0.00 10.58
N ARG A 105 -8.56 -1.34 10.53
CA ARG A 105 -7.35 -2.11 10.19
C ARG A 105 -6.80 -1.72 8.81
N LEU A 106 -5.51 -1.95 8.62
CA LEU A 106 -4.80 -1.78 7.35
C LEU A 106 -4.55 -3.15 6.70
N PHE A 107 -4.71 -3.27 5.39
CA PHE A 107 -4.48 -4.51 4.66
C PHE A 107 -3.58 -4.35 3.44
N ALA A 108 -2.87 -5.43 3.10
CA ALA A 108 -2.39 -5.69 1.76
C ALA A 108 -3.42 -6.53 1.01
N ARG A 109 -3.67 -6.19 -0.25
CA ARG A 109 -4.60 -6.86 -1.16
C ARG A 109 -3.85 -7.24 -2.43
N ALA A 110 -3.58 -8.53 -2.59
CA ALA A 110 -2.76 -9.11 -3.64
C ALA A 110 -3.60 -9.84 -4.68
N PHE A 111 -3.18 -9.69 -5.93
CA PHE A 111 -3.80 -10.26 -7.11
C PHE A 111 -2.70 -10.95 -7.91
N PHE A 112 -2.75 -12.28 -7.93
CA PHE A 112 -1.79 -13.13 -8.63
C PHE A 112 -2.38 -13.51 -9.99
N PHE A 113 -1.68 -13.21 -11.08
CA PHE A 113 -2.08 -13.52 -12.44
C PHE A 113 -1.04 -14.44 -13.09
N GLN A 114 -1.47 -15.50 -13.75
CA GLN A 114 -0.59 -16.46 -14.43
C GLN A 114 -1.23 -17.00 -15.73
N GLU A 115 -0.41 -17.15 -16.78
CA GLU A 115 -0.78 -17.87 -18.00
C GLU A 115 -0.65 -19.39 -17.80
N GLU A 116 -1.37 -20.20 -18.60
CA GLU A 116 -1.05 -21.64 -18.73
C GLU A 116 0.40 -21.89 -19.17
N ALA A 117 0.98 -20.98 -19.96
CA ALA A 117 2.37 -21.00 -20.40
C ALA A 117 3.40 -20.62 -19.31
N GLY A 118 2.94 -20.27 -18.10
CA GLY A 118 3.77 -20.07 -16.92
C GLY A 118 4.24 -18.63 -16.66
N SER A 119 4.07 -17.69 -17.59
CA SER A 119 4.31 -16.27 -17.31
C SER A 119 3.38 -15.79 -16.20
N MET A 120 3.88 -14.99 -15.26
CA MET A 120 3.09 -14.51 -14.13
C MET A 120 3.41 -13.07 -13.77
N ALA A 121 2.42 -12.39 -13.18
CA ALA A 121 2.51 -11.04 -12.62
C ALA A 121 1.73 -10.99 -11.30
N VAL A 122 2.19 -10.17 -10.35
CA VAL A 122 1.55 -9.99 -9.05
C VAL A 122 1.43 -8.50 -8.75
N PHE A 123 0.20 -8.01 -8.64
CA PHE A 123 -0.09 -6.66 -8.19
C PHE A 123 -0.53 -6.70 -6.72
N VAL A 124 -0.03 -5.78 -5.89
CA VAL A 124 -0.49 -5.62 -4.51
C VAL A 124 -0.76 -4.16 -4.21
N SER A 125 -1.99 -3.86 -3.80
CA SER A 125 -2.34 -2.57 -3.17
C SER A 125 -2.22 -2.71 -1.66
N VAL A 126 -1.64 -1.71 -0.98
CA VAL A 126 -1.33 -1.76 0.45
C VAL A 126 -1.83 -0.51 1.16
N ASP A 127 -2.66 -0.69 2.18
CA ASP A 127 -3.10 0.38 3.08
C ASP A 127 -1.91 0.91 3.91
N SER A 128 -1.25 1.91 3.34
CA SER A 128 -0.05 2.54 3.87
C SER A 128 0.18 3.90 3.22
N GLY A 129 1.01 4.73 3.87
CA GLY A 129 1.43 6.02 3.31
C GLY A 129 2.17 5.85 1.99
N MET A 130 3.25 5.06 1.95
CA MET A 130 4.00 4.79 0.71
C MET A 130 4.79 3.47 0.82
N ILE A 131 5.16 2.85 -0.30
CA ILE A 131 6.03 1.65 -0.26
C ILE A 131 7.49 2.01 0.03
N GLY A 132 8.07 1.38 1.04
CA GLY A 132 9.49 1.48 1.37
C GLY A 132 10.34 0.47 0.59
N GLN A 133 11.42 0.93 -0.07
CA GLN A 133 12.24 0.12 -0.98
C GLN A 133 12.82 -1.19 -0.38
N LEU A 134 12.92 -1.31 0.96
CA LEU A 134 13.31 -2.57 1.61
C LEU A 134 12.23 -3.65 1.56
N MET A 135 10.95 -3.27 1.55
CA MET A 135 9.81 -4.19 1.65
C MET A 135 9.83 -5.23 0.52
N LYS A 136 10.00 -4.77 -0.72
CA LYS A 136 9.99 -5.64 -1.92
C LYS A 136 11.02 -6.77 -1.84
N TYR A 137 12.23 -6.49 -1.35
CA TYR A 137 13.28 -7.50 -1.19
C TYR A 137 12.93 -8.55 -0.13
N GLU A 138 12.36 -8.13 1.00
CA GLU A 138 12.02 -9.02 2.11
C GLU A 138 10.77 -9.86 1.80
N VAL A 139 9.78 -9.27 1.11
CA VAL A 139 8.59 -9.96 0.59
C VAL A 139 9.00 -11.06 -0.39
N ILE A 140 9.81 -10.75 -1.41
CA ILE A 140 10.30 -11.76 -2.38
C ILE A 140 11.02 -12.91 -1.66
N ALA A 141 11.90 -12.58 -0.70
CA ALA A 141 12.62 -13.59 0.09
C ALA A 141 11.71 -14.47 0.97
N LYS A 142 10.68 -13.88 1.60
CA LYS A 142 9.71 -14.62 2.44
C LYS A 142 8.77 -15.47 1.61
N VAL A 143 8.16 -14.94 0.55
CA VAL A 143 7.25 -15.70 -0.33
C VAL A 143 7.97 -16.90 -0.93
N ARG A 144 9.19 -16.71 -1.47
CA ARG A 144 10.02 -17.81 -1.98
C ARG A 144 10.31 -18.87 -0.91
N LYS A 145 10.62 -18.47 0.33
CA LYS A 145 10.88 -19.41 1.44
C LYS A 145 9.64 -20.22 1.83
N ILE A 146 8.43 -19.66 1.72
CA ILE A 146 7.18 -20.31 2.13
C ILE A 146 6.64 -21.23 1.02
N THR A 147 6.69 -20.78 -0.24
CA THR A 147 5.94 -21.40 -1.36
C THR A 147 6.81 -22.01 -2.45
N GLY A 148 8.13 -21.77 -2.43
CA GLY A 148 9.03 -22.05 -3.55
C GLY A 148 8.88 -21.10 -4.75
N LEU A 149 7.94 -20.14 -4.71
CA LEU A 149 7.63 -19.26 -5.83
C LEU A 149 8.78 -18.28 -6.15
N GLU A 150 9.30 -18.35 -7.37
CA GLU A 150 10.37 -17.48 -7.88
C GLU A 150 9.82 -16.11 -8.32
N LEU A 151 9.36 -15.30 -7.35
CA LEU A 151 9.07 -13.88 -7.56
C LEU A 151 10.35 -13.09 -7.82
N ARG A 152 10.23 -12.06 -8.66
CA ARG A 152 11.31 -11.20 -9.13
C ARG A 152 10.93 -9.72 -9.02
N HIS A 153 11.86 -8.84 -9.40
CA HIS A 153 11.62 -7.40 -9.36
C HIS A 153 10.76 -6.87 -10.52
N ASP A 154 10.77 -7.58 -11.65
CA ASP A 154 9.95 -7.34 -12.83
C ASP A 154 8.48 -7.73 -12.62
N ASN A 155 8.20 -8.91 -12.04
CA ASN A 155 6.84 -9.44 -11.99
C ASN A 155 6.04 -9.16 -10.71
N LEU A 156 6.66 -8.74 -9.60
CA LEU A 156 5.95 -8.25 -8.40
C LEU A 156 5.87 -6.72 -8.42
N LEU A 157 4.68 -6.12 -8.36
CA LEU A 157 4.47 -4.67 -8.19
C LEU A 157 3.75 -4.43 -6.86
N LEU A 158 4.39 -3.67 -5.96
CA LEU A 158 3.80 -3.22 -4.70
C LEU A 158 3.43 -1.73 -4.83
N SER A 159 2.16 -1.37 -4.63
CA SER A 159 1.62 -0.01 -4.64
C SER A 159 0.96 0.31 -3.28
N ALA A 160 0.90 1.59 -2.90
CA ALA A 160 0.27 2.04 -1.65
C ALA A 160 -0.99 2.85 -1.94
N THR A 161 -2.03 2.73 -1.10
CA THR A 161 -3.26 3.54 -1.22
C THR A 161 -3.05 5.02 -0.85
N HIS A 162 -1.91 5.34 -0.23
CA HIS A 162 -1.53 6.67 0.26
C HIS A 162 -2.34 7.18 1.46
N THR A 163 -2.78 6.30 2.37
CA THR A 163 -3.37 6.73 3.65
C THR A 163 -2.34 7.44 4.52
N HIS A 164 -2.67 8.66 4.96
CA HIS A 164 -1.87 9.42 5.94
C HIS A 164 -2.11 8.97 7.39
N SER A 165 -2.97 7.96 7.61
CA SER A 165 -3.38 7.45 8.91
C SER A 165 -2.78 6.07 9.26
N GLY A 166 -1.57 5.76 8.76
CA GLY A 166 -0.80 4.56 9.13
C GLY A 166 0.42 4.86 10.04
N PRO A 167 0.88 3.90 10.87
CA PRO A 167 2.07 4.08 11.72
C PRO A 167 3.36 4.08 10.88
N SER A 168 4.29 4.99 11.18
CA SER A 168 5.54 5.15 10.43
C SER A 168 6.65 4.17 10.83
N GLY A 169 7.87 4.44 10.35
CA GLY A 169 9.10 3.77 10.78
C GLY A 169 9.57 2.60 9.91
N TYR A 170 9.06 2.47 8.69
CA TYR A 170 9.34 1.34 7.78
C TYR A 170 10.24 1.68 6.56
N PHE A 171 10.82 2.88 6.52
CA PHE A 171 11.73 3.32 5.45
C PHE A 171 13.22 3.15 5.83
N GLN A 172 14.11 3.11 4.83
CA GLN A 172 15.56 2.99 5.06
C GLN A 172 16.36 4.30 4.91
N TYR A 173 15.73 5.34 4.36
CA TYR A 173 16.37 6.62 4.03
C TYR A 173 16.07 7.65 5.11
N VAL A 174 17.07 8.44 5.50
CA VAL A 174 17.06 9.25 6.74
C VAL A 174 15.86 10.21 6.81
N LEU A 175 15.48 10.86 5.71
CA LEU A 175 14.40 11.85 5.76
C LEU A 175 13.07 11.23 6.25
N PHE A 176 12.75 10.02 5.82
CA PHE A 176 11.46 9.38 6.14
C PHE A 176 11.44 8.79 7.55
N THR A 177 12.57 8.26 8.06
CA THR A 177 12.66 7.77 9.45
C THR A 177 12.64 8.93 10.46
N VAL A 178 13.13 10.10 10.06
CA VAL A 178 13.12 11.34 10.85
C VAL A 178 11.75 12.04 10.77
N GLY A 179 11.16 12.12 9.57
CA GLY A 179 9.85 12.74 9.33
C GLY A 179 8.69 12.02 10.02
N GLY A 180 8.75 10.69 10.14
CA GLY A 180 7.83 9.90 10.96
C GLY A 180 8.06 10.01 12.48
N GLY A 181 9.07 10.75 12.94
CA GLY A 181 9.35 11.01 14.35
C GLY A 181 9.93 9.85 15.17
N SER A 182 9.65 8.59 14.82
CA SER A 182 10.00 7.40 15.61
C SER A 182 11.30 6.70 15.22
N GLY A 183 12.00 7.13 14.17
CA GLY A 183 13.13 6.38 13.60
C GLY A 183 12.65 5.15 12.83
N PHE A 184 13.43 4.06 12.83
CA PHE A 184 13.01 2.77 12.28
C PHE A 184 12.35 1.90 13.36
N VAL A 185 11.15 1.40 13.06
CA VAL A 185 10.29 0.64 13.97
C VAL A 185 10.08 -0.75 13.37
N GLU A 186 10.80 -1.75 13.91
CA GLU A 186 10.78 -3.12 13.38
C GLU A 186 9.37 -3.73 13.39
N GLN A 187 8.52 -3.37 14.37
CA GLN A 187 7.12 -3.81 14.43
C GLN A 187 6.32 -3.30 13.21
N SER A 188 6.41 -2.01 12.85
CA SER A 188 5.76 -1.46 11.65
C SER A 188 6.27 -2.13 10.37
N PHE A 189 7.59 -2.30 10.27
CA PHE A 189 8.22 -2.90 9.09
C PHE A 189 7.81 -4.37 8.89
N GLN A 190 7.86 -5.17 9.97
CA GLN A 190 7.51 -6.59 9.90
C GLN A 190 6.00 -6.80 9.74
N ALA A 191 5.14 -5.97 10.32
CA ALA A 191 3.68 -6.04 10.09
C ALA A 191 3.36 -5.87 8.59
N ILE A 192 3.86 -4.81 7.96
CA ILE A 192 3.60 -4.55 6.53
C ILE A 192 4.21 -5.67 5.65
N VAL A 193 5.46 -6.08 5.89
CA VAL A 193 6.10 -7.15 5.11
C VAL A 193 5.39 -8.49 5.31
N ASN A 194 4.91 -8.81 6.53
CA ASN A 194 4.15 -10.03 6.79
C ASN A 194 2.78 -10.00 6.12
N GLY A 195 2.00 -8.93 6.27
CA GLY A 195 0.68 -8.79 5.64
C GLY A 195 0.74 -8.90 4.11
N ILE A 196 1.72 -8.25 3.47
CA ILE A 196 1.98 -8.40 2.02
C ILE A 196 2.36 -9.85 1.68
N THR A 197 3.21 -10.51 2.49
CA THR A 197 3.58 -11.92 2.28
C THR A 197 2.33 -12.81 2.37
N THR A 198 1.52 -12.66 3.41
CA THR A 198 0.28 -13.40 3.64
C THR A 198 -0.73 -13.21 2.51
N ALA A 199 -0.92 -11.96 2.05
CA ALA A 199 -1.80 -11.65 0.92
C ALA A 199 -1.34 -12.35 -0.37
N ILE A 200 -0.05 -12.29 -0.70
CA ILE A 200 0.52 -12.95 -1.89
C ILE A 200 0.45 -14.48 -1.79
N VAL A 201 0.72 -15.06 -0.62
CA VAL A 201 0.62 -16.51 -0.39
C VAL A 201 -0.82 -16.98 -0.59
N ARG A 202 -1.79 -16.30 0.05
CA ARG A 202 -3.23 -16.56 -0.15
C ARG A 202 -3.62 -16.45 -1.63
N ALA A 203 -3.19 -15.39 -2.33
CA ALA A 203 -3.47 -15.21 -3.76
C ALA A 203 -2.82 -16.28 -4.66
N TYR A 204 -1.65 -16.80 -4.29
CA TYR A 204 -1.00 -17.89 -5.02
C TYR A 204 -1.66 -19.25 -4.76
N GLU A 205 -2.22 -19.46 -3.57
CA GLU A 205 -2.91 -20.69 -3.15
C GLU A 205 -4.36 -20.74 -3.70
N THR A 206 -5.04 -19.60 -3.85
CA THR A 206 -6.42 -19.50 -4.38
C THR A 206 -6.52 -19.38 -5.91
N LYS A 207 -5.41 -19.43 -6.65
CA LYS A 207 -5.42 -19.23 -8.11
C LYS A 207 -6.22 -20.32 -8.85
N GLN A 208 -7.05 -19.89 -9.78
CA GLN A 208 -8.02 -20.71 -10.49
C GLN A 208 -8.36 -20.09 -11.88
N PRO A 209 -8.99 -20.84 -12.80
CA PRO A 209 -9.42 -20.30 -14.10
C PRO A 209 -10.34 -19.09 -13.95
N ALA A 210 -9.92 -17.96 -14.50
CA ALA A 210 -10.63 -16.69 -14.38
C ALA A 210 -10.49 -15.82 -15.64
N LYS A 211 -11.57 -15.09 -15.91
CA LYS A 211 -11.64 -14.03 -16.92
C LYS A 211 -11.42 -12.67 -16.27
N LEU A 212 -10.88 -11.77 -17.08
CA LEU A 212 -10.52 -10.42 -16.71
C LEU A 212 -11.31 -9.46 -17.58
N PHE A 213 -11.92 -8.46 -16.96
CA PHE A 213 -12.84 -7.52 -17.62
C PHE A 213 -12.46 -6.09 -17.22
N LEU A 214 -12.18 -5.23 -18.20
CA LEU A 214 -11.77 -3.85 -17.97
C LEU A 214 -12.94 -2.90 -18.26
N ALA A 215 -13.24 -2.06 -17.27
CA ALA A 215 -14.30 -1.07 -17.30
C ALA A 215 -13.75 0.33 -16.96
N GLN A 216 -14.40 1.38 -17.44
CA GLN A 216 -14.00 2.76 -17.20
C GLN A 216 -15.22 3.70 -17.19
N SER A 217 -15.23 4.66 -16.26
CA SER A 217 -16.25 5.72 -16.14
C SER A 217 -15.60 6.93 -15.47
N GLU A 218 -16.23 8.11 -15.50
CA GLU A 218 -15.74 9.31 -14.82
C GLU A 218 -16.31 9.42 -13.38
N LEU A 219 -15.51 9.94 -12.45
CA LEU A 219 -15.90 10.24 -11.08
C LEU A 219 -15.47 11.68 -10.69
N THR A 220 -16.41 12.62 -10.86
CA THR A 220 -16.16 14.07 -10.75
C THR A 220 -16.43 14.66 -9.37
N ASP A 221 -17.23 14.00 -8.53
CA ASP A 221 -17.80 14.50 -7.28
C ASP A 221 -16.96 14.17 -6.02
N SER A 222 -15.76 13.62 -6.18
CA SER A 222 -14.93 13.11 -5.07
C SER A 222 -13.50 13.63 -5.02
N SER A 223 -13.15 14.63 -5.85
CA SER A 223 -11.83 15.26 -5.81
C SER A 223 -11.82 16.75 -6.20
N ILE A 224 -10.82 17.49 -5.70
CA ILE A 224 -10.46 18.83 -6.17
C ILE A 224 -8.94 18.98 -6.35
N ASN A 225 -8.49 19.85 -7.26
CA ASN A 225 -7.08 20.18 -7.39
C ASN A 225 -6.66 21.16 -6.27
N ARG A 226 -5.61 20.81 -5.51
CA ARG A 226 -5.06 21.63 -4.39
C ARG A 226 -3.90 22.53 -4.78
N SER A 227 -3.46 22.48 -6.03
CA SER A 227 -2.43 23.35 -6.62
C SER A 227 -2.88 23.94 -7.98
N PRO A 228 -4.10 24.51 -8.10
CA PRO A 228 -4.68 24.88 -9.39
C PRO A 228 -3.87 25.98 -10.11
N SER A 229 -3.17 26.84 -9.36
CA SER A 229 -2.26 27.84 -9.91
C SER A 229 -0.95 27.27 -10.48
N SER A 230 -0.63 25.99 -10.21
CA SER A 230 0.42 25.24 -10.93
C SER A 230 -0.14 24.63 -12.21
N TYR A 231 -1.30 23.96 -12.14
CA TYR A 231 -1.96 23.39 -13.33
C TYR A 231 -2.19 24.45 -14.42
N LEU A 232 -2.59 25.67 -14.02
CA LEU A 232 -2.74 26.83 -14.89
C LEU A 232 -1.42 27.38 -15.48
N ARG A 233 -0.28 26.67 -15.34
CA ARG A 233 0.96 26.90 -16.09
C ARG A 233 1.19 25.92 -17.24
N ASN A 234 0.57 24.73 -17.22
CA ASN A 234 0.65 23.77 -18.32
C ASN A 234 0.10 24.40 -19.62
N PRO A 235 0.59 24.06 -20.83
CA PRO A 235 0.16 24.71 -22.07
C PRO A 235 -1.37 24.68 -22.24
N GLU A 236 -1.97 25.80 -22.68
CA GLU A 236 -3.44 25.88 -22.83
C GLU A 236 -3.99 24.84 -23.81
N GLU A 237 -3.27 24.60 -24.92
CA GLU A 237 -3.56 23.54 -25.90
C GLU A 237 -3.50 22.12 -25.30
N GLU A 238 -2.72 21.91 -24.23
CA GLU A 238 -2.73 20.66 -23.48
C GLU A 238 -3.93 20.62 -22.53
N ARG A 239 -4.18 21.68 -21.76
CA ARG A 239 -5.29 21.77 -20.79
C ARG A 239 -6.66 21.57 -21.44
N GLN A 240 -6.88 22.12 -22.64
CA GLN A 240 -8.13 21.99 -23.38
C GLN A 240 -8.47 20.55 -23.83
N ARG A 241 -7.55 19.60 -23.65
CA ARG A 241 -7.76 18.17 -23.93
C ARG A 241 -8.35 17.38 -22.76
N TYR A 242 -8.56 18.02 -21.61
CA TYR A 242 -9.03 17.39 -20.37
C TYR A 242 -10.33 18.04 -19.87
N SER A 243 -11.24 17.25 -19.30
CA SER A 243 -12.55 17.69 -18.78
C SER A 243 -12.46 18.52 -17.49
N GLY A 244 -11.31 18.54 -16.82
CA GLY A 244 -11.06 19.32 -15.61
C GLY A 244 -9.58 19.44 -15.27
N ASN A 245 -9.28 19.85 -14.02
CA ASN A 245 -7.91 19.93 -13.48
C ASN A 245 -7.57 18.81 -12.50
N THR A 246 -8.40 17.78 -12.40
CA THR A 246 -8.07 16.49 -11.74
C THR A 246 -8.40 15.36 -12.72
N ASP A 247 -7.75 14.21 -12.55
CA ASP A 247 -8.02 13.04 -13.38
C ASP A 247 -9.27 12.31 -12.87
N TYR A 248 -10.40 12.57 -13.54
CA TYR A 248 -11.69 11.94 -13.24
C TYR A 248 -11.77 10.47 -13.66
N SER A 249 -10.77 9.91 -14.36
CA SER A 249 -10.80 8.53 -14.83
C SER A 249 -10.84 7.54 -13.68
N PHE A 250 -11.98 6.86 -13.53
CA PHE A 250 -12.13 5.70 -12.66
C PHE A 250 -12.02 4.43 -13.52
N THR A 251 -10.85 3.81 -13.53
CA THR A 251 -10.58 2.56 -14.27
C THR A 251 -10.72 1.37 -13.33
N GLN A 252 -11.45 0.32 -13.73
CA GLN A 252 -11.70 -0.86 -12.93
C GLN A 252 -11.40 -2.16 -13.70
N LEU A 253 -10.71 -3.09 -13.04
CA LEU A 253 -10.50 -4.48 -13.47
C LEU A 253 -11.37 -5.41 -12.61
N ASN A 254 -12.38 -6.00 -13.23
CA ASN A 254 -13.24 -7.02 -12.66
C ASN A 254 -12.62 -8.41 -12.92
N ILE A 255 -12.60 -9.27 -11.89
CA ILE A 255 -12.00 -10.61 -11.94
C ILE A 255 -13.10 -11.65 -11.69
N MET A 256 -13.41 -12.43 -12.72
CA MET A 256 -14.55 -13.36 -12.76
C MET A 256 -14.07 -14.81 -12.81
N ARG A 257 -14.46 -15.65 -11.85
CA ARG A 257 -14.19 -17.10 -11.84
C ARG A 257 -14.94 -17.77 -13.00
N GLU A 258 -14.23 -18.47 -13.89
CA GLU A 258 -14.86 -19.04 -15.10
C GLU A 258 -15.91 -20.12 -14.77
N SER A 259 -15.68 -20.95 -13.75
CA SER A 259 -16.55 -22.08 -13.43
C SER A 259 -17.93 -21.72 -12.85
N ALA A 260 -18.11 -20.47 -12.42
CA ALA A 260 -19.34 -20.02 -11.75
C ALA A 260 -19.86 -18.66 -12.25
N ASN A 261 -19.14 -17.98 -13.15
CA ASN A 261 -19.33 -16.57 -13.49
C ASN A 261 -19.44 -15.66 -12.24
N GLU A 262 -18.59 -15.94 -11.26
CA GLU A 262 -18.60 -15.31 -9.93
C GLU A 262 -17.51 -14.26 -9.82
N LEU A 263 -17.85 -13.05 -9.37
CA LEU A 263 -16.88 -11.99 -9.11
C LEU A 263 -16.04 -12.35 -7.86
N ILE A 264 -14.75 -12.65 -8.07
CA ILE A 264 -13.81 -13.00 -7.00
C ILE A 264 -12.90 -11.84 -6.58
N GLY A 265 -12.79 -10.78 -7.40
CA GLY A 265 -12.05 -9.60 -6.99
C GLY A 265 -12.21 -8.40 -7.92
N VAL A 266 -11.84 -7.24 -7.39
CA VAL A 266 -11.84 -5.95 -8.10
C VAL A 266 -10.55 -5.21 -7.79
N ILE A 267 -9.94 -4.61 -8.82
CA ILE A 267 -8.91 -3.57 -8.66
C ILE A 267 -9.41 -2.33 -9.36
N ASN A 268 -9.41 -1.17 -8.70
CA ASN A 268 -9.69 0.09 -9.36
C ASN A 268 -8.59 1.12 -9.10
N TRP A 269 -8.35 1.99 -10.08
CA TRP A 269 -7.41 3.09 -10.03
C TRP A 269 -8.18 4.39 -10.22
N PHE A 270 -7.95 5.33 -9.30
CA PHE A 270 -8.59 6.65 -9.29
C PHE A 270 -7.72 7.66 -8.54
N ALA A 271 -7.60 8.88 -9.07
CA ALA A 271 -6.75 9.93 -8.53
C ALA A 271 -7.45 10.69 -7.39
N VAL A 272 -7.15 10.33 -6.14
CA VAL A 272 -7.47 11.15 -4.95
C VAL A 272 -6.54 10.78 -3.80
N HIS A 273 -6.07 11.76 -3.02
CA HIS A 273 -5.35 11.50 -1.77
C HIS A 273 -6.25 10.80 -0.75
N ALA A 274 -5.66 9.86 -0.02
CA ALA A 274 -6.24 9.26 1.18
C ALA A 274 -5.83 10.12 2.42
N THR A 275 -6.39 11.34 2.44
CA THR A 275 -6.18 12.41 3.42
C THR A 275 -7.50 12.99 3.96
N SER A 276 -8.57 12.20 3.97
CA SER A 276 -9.85 12.60 4.56
C SER A 276 -9.79 12.60 6.11
N MET A 277 -8.96 11.72 6.69
CA MET A 277 -8.56 11.74 8.10
C MET A 277 -7.37 12.68 8.28
N ASN A 278 -7.65 13.92 8.72
CA ASN A 278 -6.66 15.00 8.76
C ASN A 278 -5.56 14.84 9.83
N ASN A 279 -4.64 15.81 9.91
CA ASN A 279 -3.44 15.74 10.77
C ASN A 279 -3.68 15.83 12.30
N SER A 280 -4.92 16.01 12.77
CA SER A 280 -5.29 15.83 14.20
C SER A 280 -5.84 14.43 14.52
N ASN A 281 -5.98 13.56 13.51
CA ASN A 281 -6.29 12.15 13.73
C ASN A 281 -5.14 11.42 14.45
N HIS A 282 -5.50 10.59 15.43
CA HIS A 282 -4.60 9.70 16.17
C HIS A 282 -4.95 8.20 16.03
N LEU A 283 -6.03 7.84 15.32
CA LEU A 283 -6.48 6.47 15.14
C LEU A 283 -5.97 5.91 13.81
N ILE A 284 -5.49 4.67 13.79
CA ILE A 284 -5.11 4.02 12.53
C ILE A 284 -6.34 3.86 11.64
N SER A 285 -6.20 4.20 10.37
CA SER A 285 -7.28 4.05 9.39
C SER A 285 -6.74 3.86 7.97
N GLY A 286 -7.43 3.02 7.20
CA GLY A 286 -7.25 2.93 5.75
C GLY A 286 -7.66 4.19 4.97
N ASP A 287 -8.25 5.19 5.65
CA ASP A 287 -8.79 6.43 5.05
C ASP A 287 -9.79 6.10 3.92
N ASN A 288 -10.06 7.01 2.99
CA ASN A 288 -11.16 6.89 2.03
C ASN A 288 -11.01 5.68 1.08
N LYS A 289 -9.79 5.33 0.66
CA LYS A 289 -9.51 4.17 -0.21
C LYS A 289 -9.55 2.83 0.53
N GLY A 290 -8.93 2.74 1.72
CA GLY A 290 -8.99 1.51 2.52
C GLY A 290 -10.40 1.25 3.05
N LEU A 291 -11.16 2.30 3.38
CA LEU A 291 -12.57 2.19 3.74
C LEU A 291 -13.45 1.79 2.54
N ALA A 292 -13.25 2.38 1.36
CA ALA A 292 -13.96 1.96 0.14
C ALA A 292 -13.75 0.47 -0.15
N SER A 293 -12.51 0.01 0.00
CA SER A 293 -12.12 -1.40 -0.10
C SER A 293 -12.93 -2.27 0.87
N LEU A 294 -12.93 -1.93 2.16
CA LEU A 294 -13.67 -2.66 3.20
C LEU A 294 -15.20 -2.64 3.00
N ILE A 295 -15.79 -1.53 2.53
CA ILE A 295 -17.23 -1.44 2.25
C ILE A 295 -17.60 -2.36 1.08
N LEU A 296 -16.85 -2.34 -0.03
CA LEU A 296 -17.12 -3.20 -1.17
C LEU A 296 -16.88 -4.68 -0.82
N GLU A 297 -15.84 -4.99 -0.05
CA GLU A 297 -15.60 -6.33 0.50
C GLU A 297 -16.76 -6.80 1.38
N ARG A 298 -17.27 -5.97 2.29
CA ARG A 298 -18.45 -6.27 3.13
C ARG A 298 -19.78 -6.34 2.35
N ASN A 299 -19.80 -5.91 1.09
CA ASN A 299 -20.98 -6.01 0.22
C ASN A 299 -20.99 -7.22 -0.70
N GLN A 300 -19.82 -7.75 -1.09
CA GLN A 300 -19.73 -8.91 -1.99
C GLN A 300 -19.40 -10.22 -1.26
N ASN A 301 -18.75 -10.17 -0.09
CA ASN A 301 -18.49 -11.37 0.69
C ASN A 301 -19.78 -11.94 1.34
N PRO A 302 -19.82 -13.26 1.63
CA PRO A 302 -21.02 -13.91 2.16
C PRO A 302 -21.54 -13.27 3.47
N PRO A 303 -22.87 -13.19 3.67
CA PRO A 303 -23.46 -12.67 4.90
C PRO A 303 -22.90 -13.32 6.17
N GLY A 304 -22.57 -12.51 7.17
CA GLY A 304 -21.90 -12.95 8.40
C GLY A 304 -20.37 -12.96 8.33
N THR A 305 -19.77 -12.71 7.17
CA THR A 305 -18.33 -12.44 7.07
C THR A 305 -17.99 -11.10 7.75
N THR A 306 -17.08 -11.13 8.72
CA THR A 306 -16.51 -9.93 9.36
C THR A 306 -15.59 -9.17 8.41
N SER A 307 -15.56 -7.83 8.49
CA SER A 307 -14.69 -7.00 7.63
C SER A 307 -13.21 -7.41 7.69
N GLY A 308 -12.49 -7.28 6.57
CA GLY A 308 -11.10 -7.73 6.44
C GLY A 308 -10.91 -9.26 6.28
N LYS A 309 -12.00 -10.00 6.07
CA LYS A 309 -12.02 -11.45 5.79
C LYS A 309 -12.99 -11.75 4.63
N GLY A 310 -12.91 -12.97 4.10
CA GLY A 310 -13.78 -13.48 3.03
C GLY A 310 -13.02 -13.88 1.75
N PRO A 311 -13.67 -14.59 0.80
CA PRO A 311 -13.06 -14.98 -0.47
C PRO A 311 -12.89 -13.83 -1.48
N PHE A 312 -13.75 -12.82 -1.46
CA PHE A 312 -13.69 -11.67 -2.37
C PHE A 312 -12.81 -10.55 -1.83
N VAL A 313 -11.98 -9.96 -2.70
CA VAL A 313 -11.03 -8.88 -2.37
C VAL A 313 -11.19 -7.69 -3.31
N ALA A 314 -11.32 -6.47 -2.78
CA ALA A 314 -11.45 -5.24 -3.57
C ALA A 314 -10.36 -4.22 -3.21
N ALA A 315 -9.61 -3.74 -4.19
CA ALA A 315 -8.48 -2.83 -3.97
C ALA A 315 -8.63 -1.48 -4.68
N PHE A 316 -8.88 -0.44 -3.89
CA PHE A 316 -8.92 0.95 -4.35
C PHE A 316 -7.49 1.52 -4.36
N ALA A 317 -6.79 1.33 -5.48
CA ALA A 317 -5.41 1.74 -5.66
C ALA A 317 -5.23 3.26 -5.81
N SER A 318 -3.98 3.72 -5.71
CA SER A 318 -3.58 5.09 -6.02
C SER A 318 -3.23 5.27 -7.49
N SER A 319 -3.50 6.45 -8.03
CA SER A 319 -3.13 6.87 -9.38
C SER A 319 -2.17 8.08 -9.33
N ASN A 320 -2.19 8.93 -10.37
CA ASN A 320 -1.67 10.30 -10.47
C ASN A 320 -2.29 11.30 -9.48
N LEU A 321 -2.46 10.93 -8.20
CA LEU A 321 -3.12 11.74 -7.18
C LEU A 321 -2.33 12.98 -6.69
N GLY A 322 -1.24 13.38 -7.38
CA GLY A 322 -0.18 14.24 -6.83
C GLY A 322 -0.60 15.60 -6.28
N ASP A 323 -1.57 16.26 -6.92
CA ASP A 323 -2.17 17.52 -6.51
C ASP A 323 -3.68 17.39 -6.26
N VAL A 324 -4.17 16.15 -6.07
CA VAL A 324 -5.59 15.82 -6.04
C VAL A 324 -6.06 15.49 -4.62
N SER A 325 -6.94 16.32 -4.07
CA SER A 325 -7.42 16.30 -2.68
C SER A 325 -8.87 15.80 -2.55
N PRO A 326 -9.23 15.09 -1.48
CA PRO A 326 -10.61 14.70 -1.16
C PRO A 326 -11.42 15.82 -0.47
N ASN A 327 -10.83 16.99 -0.20
CA ASN A 327 -11.38 17.99 0.71
C ASN A 327 -12.25 19.04 0.00
N LEU A 328 -13.42 18.58 -0.45
CA LEU A 328 -14.29 19.24 -1.44
C LEU A 328 -14.83 20.63 -1.05
N GLN A 329 -14.90 21.00 0.23
CA GLN A 329 -15.36 22.34 0.63
C GLN A 329 -14.35 23.46 0.29
N GLY A 330 -13.16 23.06 -0.14
CA GLY A 330 -12.07 23.93 -0.59
C GLY A 330 -11.27 24.57 0.56
N PRO A 331 -10.07 25.09 0.23
CA PRO A 331 -9.21 25.78 1.19
C PRO A 331 -9.80 27.07 1.76
N ARG A 332 -9.79 27.18 3.09
CA ARG A 332 -10.29 28.33 3.87
C ARG A 332 -9.32 28.70 4.99
N CYS A 333 -9.26 29.99 5.34
CA CYS A 333 -8.49 30.47 6.47
C CYS A 333 -9.18 30.11 7.81
N GLY A 334 -8.45 29.53 8.75
CA GLY A 334 -9.01 28.97 9.98
C GLY A 334 -9.73 29.97 10.91
N GLY A 335 -9.38 31.26 10.88
CA GLY A 335 -10.01 32.29 11.72
C GLY A 335 -11.10 33.09 11.01
N THR A 336 -10.92 33.40 9.73
CA THR A 336 -11.85 34.23 8.94
C THR A 336 -12.85 33.44 8.09
N GLY A 337 -12.65 32.14 7.87
CA GLY A 337 -13.50 31.29 7.02
C GLY A 337 -13.49 31.62 5.52
N LEU A 338 -12.76 32.68 5.13
CA LEU A 338 -12.61 33.15 3.76
C LEU A 338 -11.84 32.11 2.91
N PRO A 339 -12.20 31.93 1.62
CA PRO A 339 -11.43 31.10 0.70
C PRO A 339 -9.98 31.61 0.58
N CYS A 340 -9.03 30.68 0.66
CA CYS A 340 -7.60 30.93 0.48
C CYS A 340 -7.04 30.10 -0.68
N ASP A 341 -5.80 30.37 -1.08
CA ASP A 341 -5.00 29.54 -2.00
C ASP A 341 -5.57 29.32 -3.44
N GLN A 342 -6.65 30.03 -3.78
CA GLN A 342 -7.20 30.10 -5.14
C GLN A 342 -6.56 31.24 -5.96
N PRO A 343 -6.55 31.19 -7.31
CA PRO A 343 -5.92 32.22 -8.15
C PRO A 343 -6.40 33.67 -7.98
N LYS A 344 -7.53 33.90 -7.29
CA LYS A 344 -8.09 35.22 -6.96
C LYS A 344 -8.30 35.43 -5.45
N ALA A 345 -7.85 34.51 -4.60
CA ALA A 345 -8.02 34.61 -3.15
C ALA A 345 -7.01 35.60 -2.53
N LYS A 346 -7.39 36.18 -1.39
CA LYS A 346 -6.45 36.89 -0.50
C LYS A 346 -5.70 35.87 0.35
N CYS A 347 -4.48 36.19 0.75
CA CYS A 347 -3.76 35.41 1.75
C CYS A 347 -4.50 35.44 3.10
N CYS A 348 -4.39 34.36 3.87
CA CYS A 348 -4.81 34.36 5.27
C CYS A 348 -3.97 35.33 6.11
N ARG A 349 -4.45 35.64 7.32
CA ARG A 349 -3.64 36.40 8.29
C ARG A 349 -2.40 35.60 8.70
N PRO A 350 -1.29 36.23 9.16
CA PRO A 350 -0.04 35.54 9.48
C PRO A 350 -0.14 34.50 10.63
N ASP A 351 -1.24 34.51 11.36
CA ASP A 351 -1.64 33.63 12.46
C ASP A 351 -2.72 32.59 12.07
N GLU A 352 -3.29 32.67 10.85
CA GLU A 352 -4.34 31.76 10.36
C GLU A 352 -3.79 30.76 9.33
N ASP A 353 -3.85 29.46 9.64
CA ASP A 353 -3.58 28.40 8.67
C ASP A 353 -4.66 28.35 7.56
N CYS A 354 -4.25 27.97 6.35
CA CYS A 354 -5.12 27.74 5.19
C CYS A 354 -5.38 26.23 5.03
N ILE A 355 -6.62 25.78 5.29
CA ILE A 355 -6.98 24.36 5.40
C ILE A 355 -8.18 24.06 4.50
N ALA A 356 -8.13 22.95 3.75
CA ALA A 356 -9.27 22.43 3.00
C ALA A 356 -10.08 21.44 3.84
N PHE A 357 -11.41 21.48 3.73
CA PHE A 357 -12.31 20.67 4.56
C PHE A 357 -13.07 19.63 3.73
N GLY A 358 -13.23 18.43 4.27
CA GLY A 358 -13.99 17.33 3.67
C GLY A 358 -15.50 17.61 3.61
N PRO A 359 -16.27 16.85 2.81
CA PRO A 359 -17.70 17.11 2.60
C PRO A 359 -18.62 16.74 3.79
N GLY A 360 -18.10 16.07 4.82
CA GLY A 360 -18.87 15.60 5.96
C GLY A 360 -18.87 16.53 7.17
N SER A 361 -19.67 16.17 8.17
CA SER A 361 -19.78 16.84 9.47
C SER A 361 -18.51 16.74 10.32
N ASP A 362 -17.74 15.66 10.18
CA ASP A 362 -16.40 15.51 10.73
C ASP A 362 -15.46 14.78 9.75
N MET A 363 -14.23 14.45 10.18
CA MET A 363 -13.25 13.73 9.35
C MET A 363 -13.64 12.27 9.05
N PHE A 364 -14.34 11.60 9.97
CA PHE A 364 -14.79 10.21 9.80
C PHE A 364 -15.95 10.16 8.80
N ASP A 365 -16.88 11.10 8.91
CA ASP A 365 -18.00 11.31 8.00
C ASP A 365 -17.52 11.70 6.60
N SER A 366 -16.57 12.64 6.51
CA SER A 366 -15.89 13.00 5.26
C SER A 366 -15.19 11.80 4.60
N THR A 367 -14.52 10.97 5.41
CA THR A 367 -13.86 9.74 4.94
C THR A 367 -14.89 8.73 4.42
N TYR A 368 -16.04 8.59 5.09
CA TYR A 368 -17.13 7.72 4.66
C TYR A 368 -17.77 8.21 3.35
N ILE A 369 -18.02 9.51 3.19
CA ILE A 369 -18.59 10.08 1.96
C ILE A 369 -17.68 9.83 0.74
N ILE A 370 -16.39 10.18 0.85
CA ILE A 370 -15.43 10.00 -0.26
C ILE A 370 -15.14 8.51 -0.54
N ALA A 371 -15.23 7.64 0.48
CA ALA A 371 -15.23 6.20 0.27
C ALA A 371 -16.50 5.74 -0.49
N GLN A 372 -17.68 6.26 -0.11
CA GLN A 372 -18.95 5.86 -0.68
C GLN A 372 -19.12 6.32 -2.14
N CYS A 373 -18.63 7.50 -2.54
CA CYS A 373 -18.59 7.91 -3.95
C CYS A 373 -17.79 6.90 -4.80
N GLN A 374 -16.58 6.54 -4.35
CA GLN A 374 -15.75 5.53 -5.00
C GLN A 374 -16.42 4.15 -5.04
N VAL A 375 -17.09 3.69 -3.97
CA VAL A 375 -17.82 2.41 -3.93
C VAL A 375 -19.05 2.41 -4.84
N THR A 376 -19.78 3.52 -4.94
CA THR A 376 -20.94 3.63 -5.82
C THR A 376 -20.51 3.51 -7.29
N LYS A 377 -19.45 4.23 -7.68
CA LYS A 377 -18.84 4.12 -9.02
C LYS A 377 -18.28 2.73 -9.30
N ALA A 378 -17.66 2.09 -8.31
CA ALA A 378 -17.17 0.72 -8.46
C ALA A 378 -18.31 -0.29 -8.73
N LYS A 379 -19.48 -0.10 -8.12
CA LYS A 379 -20.67 -0.95 -8.34
C LYS A 379 -21.40 -0.66 -9.64
N GLU A 380 -21.41 0.59 -10.09
CA GLU A 380 -21.84 0.96 -11.46
C GLU A 380 -21.04 0.16 -12.49
N LEU A 381 -19.71 0.11 -12.31
CA LEU A 381 -18.78 -0.69 -13.11
C LEU A 381 -18.77 -2.20 -12.80
N LEU A 382 -19.75 -2.73 -12.06
CA LEU A 382 -20.04 -4.17 -11.98
C LEU A 382 -21.28 -4.56 -12.80
N ALA A 383 -21.99 -3.58 -13.37
CA ALA A 383 -23.17 -3.78 -14.21
C ALA A 383 -22.94 -3.32 -15.68
N SER A 384 -21.72 -2.90 -16.01
CA SER A 384 -21.32 -2.44 -17.34
C SER A 384 -21.04 -3.59 -18.32
N VAL A 385 -21.01 -3.26 -19.62
CA VAL A 385 -20.51 -4.16 -20.67
C VAL A 385 -19.00 -3.91 -20.82
N ASP A 386 -18.22 -4.79 -20.21
CA ASP A 386 -16.77 -4.61 -20.05
C ASP A 386 -15.95 -5.19 -21.21
N MET A 387 -14.72 -4.67 -21.39
CA MET A 387 -13.76 -5.24 -22.34
C MET A 387 -13.10 -6.49 -21.74
N GLU A 388 -13.36 -7.67 -22.30
CA GLU A 388 -12.66 -8.90 -21.94
C GLU A 388 -11.16 -8.80 -22.29
N ILE A 389 -10.31 -8.84 -21.26
CA ILE A 389 -8.86 -8.74 -21.36
C ILE A 389 -8.28 -10.09 -21.82
N LYS A 390 -7.45 -10.08 -22.87
CA LYS A 390 -6.93 -11.25 -23.60
C LYS A 390 -5.50 -11.03 -24.06
N GLY A 391 -4.75 -12.12 -24.20
CA GLY A 391 -3.36 -12.12 -24.65
C GLY A 391 -2.36 -12.18 -23.49
N GLY A 392 -1.08 -11.95 -23.81
CA GLY A 392 0.00 -12.36 -22.92
C GLY A 392 0.24 -11.50 -21.68
N ILE A 393 0.72 -12.14 -20.62
CA ILE A 393 1.33 -11.50 -19.45
C ILE A 393 2.80 -11.20 -19.76
N ALA A 394 3.23 -9.97 -19.55
CA ALA A 394 4.63 -9.58 -19.64
C ALA A 394 5.00 -8.61 -18.51
N SER A 395 6.30 -8.45 -18.25
CA SER A 395 6.78 -7.43 -17.33
C SER A 395 8.19 -6.96 -17.67
N ALA A 396 8.49 -5.72 -17.30
CA ALA A 396 9.77 -5.06 -17.51
C ALA A 396 10.11 -4.22 -16.27
N HIS A 397 11.36 -4.28 -15.81
CA HIS A 397 11.84 -3.50 -14.67
C HIS A 397 13.29 -3.06 -14.86
N GLN A 398 13.61 -1.87 -14.35
CA GLN A 398 14.98 -1.41 -14.24
C GLN A 398 15.16 -0.45 -13.07
N TRP A 399 16.28 -0.57 -12.36
CA TRP A 399 16.73 0.43 -11.41
C TRP A 399 17.50 1.55 -12.12
N ILE A 400 16.92 2.74 -12.24
CA ILE A 400 17.61 3.90 -12.81
C ILE A 400 18.21 4.79 -11.71
N ASP A 401 19.38 5.37 -11.98
CA ASP A 401 20.03 6.34 -11.07
C ASP A 401 19.55 7.76 -11.41
N MET A 402 18.53 8.23 -10.70
CA MET A 402 17.85 9.50 -10.99
C MET A 402 18.69 10.74 -10.69
N THR A 403 19.94 10.59 -10.21
CA THR A 403 20.79 11.74 -9.85
C THR A 403 21.46 12.46 -11.02
N ASN A 404 21.53 11.81 -12.19
CA ASN A 404 22.20 12.32 -13.40
C ASN A 404 21.67 11.60 -14.67
N GLN A 405 20.36 11.39 -14.80
CA GLN A 405 19.78 10.88 -16.06
C GLN A 405 19.88 11.96 -17.14
N ARG A 406 20.37 11.60 -18.34
CA ARG A 406 20.29 12.47 -19.52
C ARG A 406 18.86 12.43 -20.04
N VAL A 407 18.28 13.59 -20.29
CA VAL A 407 16.96 13.75 -20.90
C VAL A 407 17.06 14.54 -22.20
N THR A 408 16.12 14.29 -23.11
CA THR A 408 16.02 14.97 -24.40
C THR A 408 14.61 15.52 -24.55
N LEU A 409 14.49 16.83 -24.68
CA LEU A 409 13.22 17.54 -24.81
C LEU A 409 12.71 17.48 -26.27
N PRO A 410 11.44 17.84 -26.56
CA PRO A 410 10.88 17.76 -27.91
C PRO A 410 11.59 18.63 -28.97
N ASP A 411 12.26 19.70 -28.54
CA ASP A 411 13.09 20.59 -29.38
C ASP A 411 14.49 20.01 -29.70
N GLY A 412 14.79 18.79 -29.24
CA GLY A 412 16.10 18.14 -29.37
C GLY A 412 17.14 18.58 -28.34
N SER A 413 16.84 19.58 -27.50
CA SER A 413 17.75 20.02 -26.43
C SER A 413 17.97 18.90 -25.41
N THR A 414 19.17 18.88 -24.82
CA THR A 414 19.60 17.79 -23.92
C THR A 414 19.96 18.33 -22.55
N HIS A 415 19.20 17.90 -21.54
CA HIS A 415 19.33 18.32 -20.14
C HIS A 415 19.70 17.11 -19.25
N THR A 416 19.84 17.33 -17.94
CA THR A 416 20.02 16.24 -16.96
C THR A 416 19.13 16.42 -15.73
N THR A 417 18.72 15.31 -15.12
CA THR A 417 18.19 15.34 -13.74
C THR A 417 19.29 15.67 -12.72
N CYS A 418 18.87 15.95 -11.49
CA CYS A 418 19.70 16.39 -10.37
C CYS A 418 19.74 15.34 -9.26
N LYS A 419 20.76 15.42 -8.38
CA LYS A 419 20.72 14.73 -7.08
C LYS A 419 19.48 15.20 -6.30
N PRO A 420 18.86 14.38 -5.44
CA PRO A 420 17.59 14.76 -4.80
C PRO A 420 17.70 15.99 -3.89
N ALA A 421 16.81 16.98 -4.04
CA ALA A 421 16.69 18.12 -3.12
C ALA A 421 15.25 18.67 -3.00
N LEU A 422 14.88 19.08 -1.79
CA LEU A 422 13.58 19.67 -1.45
C LEU A 422 13.67 21.20 -1.39
N GLY A 423 12.64 21.87 -1.91
CA GLY A 423 12.55 23.34 -1.94
C GLY A 423 11.88 23.94 -0.70
N TYR A 424 11.89 25.27 -0.56
CA TYR A 424 11.17 25.93 0.53
C TYR A 424 9.66 25.62 0.55
N GLY A 425 9.01 25.43 -0.62
CA GLY A 425 7.61 25.02 -0.69
C GLY A 425 7.30 23.63 -0.11
N PHE A 426 8.29 22.78 0.20
CA PHE A 426 8.07 21.56 0.97
C PHE A 426 7.73 21.86 2.44
N ALA A 427 8.28 22.95 3.00
CA ALA A 427 8.09 23.33 4.40
C ALA A 427 6.71 23.92 4.72
N SER A 428 5.95 24.38 3.72
CA SER A 428 4.60 24.92 3.90
C SER A 428 3.52 23.85 4.00
N GLY A 429 3.82 22.58 3.69
CA GLY A 429 2.79 21.55 3.52
C GLY A 429 1.80 21.90 2.42
N THR A 430 0.55 21.45 2.57
CA THR A 430 -0.56 21.70 1.63
C THR A 430 -1.83 22.09 2.39
N THR A 431 -2.89 22.41 1.65
CA THR A 431 -4.22 22.67 2.22
C THR A 431 -4.82 21.44 2.95
N ASP A 432 -4.38 20.23 2.62
CA ASP A 432 -4.81 18.99 3.29
C ASP A 432 -4.11 18.79 4.65
N GLY A 433 -3.05 19.54 4.90
CA GLY A 433 -2.19 19.43 6.07
C GLY A 433 -1.07 20.46 6.01
N PRO A 434 -1.27 21.65 6.62
CA PRO A 434 -0.26 22.69 6.67
C PRO A 434 1.04 22.21 7.32
N GLY A 435 2.16 22.67 6.77
CA GLY A 435 3.49 22.35 7.26
C GLY A 435 3.73 22.95 8.64
N GLU A 436 4.48 22.25 9.48
CA GLU A 436 4.73 22.69 10.86
C GLU A 436 5.29 24.13 10.87
N PRO A 437 4.66 25.10 11.57
CA PRO A 437 5.06 26.51 11.52
C PRO A 437 6.51 26.79 11.91
N ALA A 438 7.18 25.85 12.58
CA ALA A 438 8.61 25.91 12.86
C ALA A 438 9.50 25.67 11.61
N PHE A 439 9.07 24.88 10.61
CA PHE A 439 9.74 24.80 9.31
C PHE A 439 9.51 26.09 8.50
N ILE A 440 8.28 26.61 8.48
CA ILE A 440 7.93 27.87 7.80
C ILE A 440 8.80 29.03 8.34
N ARG A 441 8.99 29.09 9.67
CA ARG A 441 9.85 30.08 10.34
C ARG A 441 11.34 29.68 10.43
N CYS A 442 11.78 28.68 9.65
CA CYS A 442 13.18 28.21 9.55
C CYS A 442 13.86 27.81 10.89
N ARG A 443 13.09 27.46 11.92
CA ARG A 443 13.60 27.00 13.23
C ARG A 443 13.62 25.47 13.37
N GLY A 444 12.82 24.75 12.58
CA GLY A 444 12.63 23.30 12.68
C GLY A 444 11.75 22.90 13.88
N PRO A 445 11.05 21.75 13.81
CA PRO A 445 10.22 21.29 14.93
C PRO A 445 11.09 21.04 16.16
N ASN A 446 10.69 21.61 17.30
CA ASN A 446 11.52 21.65 18.52
C ASN A 446 11.55 20.30 19.24
N ASN A 447 12.25 19.32 18.65
CA ASN A 447 12.56 18.05 19.29
C ASN A 447 14.06 17.73 19.18
N ASN A 448 14.55 16.92 20.11
CA ASN A 448 15.98 16.66 20.27
C ASN A 448 16.61 15.95 19.06
N MET A 449 15.81 15.25 18.24
CA MET A 449 16.29 14.64 16.99
C MET A 449 16.55 15.72 15.93
N TRP A 450 15.56 16.57 15.62
CA TRP A 450 15.71 17.64 14.62
C TRP A 450 16.81 18.65 15.00
N ASN A 451 16.97 18.97 16.29
CA ASN A 451 18.00 19.88 16.78
C ASN A 451 19.45 19.34 16.66
N GLN A 452 19.64 18.03 16.46
CA GLN A 452 20.95 17.46 16.07
C GLN A 452 21.09 17.35 14.55
N ILE A 453 19.97 17.16 13.85
CA ILE A 453 19.90 16.96 12.40
C ILE A 453 20.08 18.27 11.62
N THR A 454 19.68 19.42 12.15
CA THR A 454 19.98 20.75 11.56
C THR A 454 21.49 20.96 11.39
N LYS A 455 22.32 20.42 12.29
CA LYS A 455 23.79 20.45 12.23
C LYS A 455 24.37 19.61 11.08
N LEU A 456 23.57 18.72 10.48
CA LEU A 456 23.94 17.88 9.34
C LEU A 456 23.48 18.45 7.99
N ILE A 457 22.79 19.60 7.97
CA ILE A 457 22.32 20.24 6.74
C ILE A 457 23.51 20.85 5.98
N THR A 458 23.89 20.21 4.88
CA THR A 458 24.97 20.69 4.01
C THR A 458 24.46 21.77 3.05
N ASN A 459 25.14 22.91 2.99
CA ASN A 459 24.87 23.97 2.01
C ASN A 459 24.88 23.41 0.56
N PRO A 460 23.90 23.75 -0.29
CA PRO A 460 23.84 23.24 -1.66
C PRO A 460 24.93 23.81 -2.56
N SER A 461 25.64 22.92 -3.26
CA SER A 461 26.73 23.28 -4.16
C SER A 461 26.25 24.14 -5.35
N PRO A 462 27.11 24.97 -5.99
CA PRO A 462 26.71 25.80 -7.12
C PRO A 462 26.13 25.02 -8.31
N ARG A 463 26.63 23.80 -8.56
CA ARG A 463 26.06 22.87 -9.56
C ARG A 463 24.63 22.47 -9.17
N GLN A 464 24.43 22.08 -7.91
CA GLN A 464 23.14 21.65 -7.39
C GLN A 464 22.11 22.79 -7.41
N LYS A 465 22.49 24.01 -7.01
CA LYS A 465 21.66 25.22 -7.12
C LYS A 465 21.22 25.51 -8.56
N ARG A 466 22.14 25.43 -9.54
CA ARG A 466 21.81 25.65 -10.96
C ARG A 466 20.90 24.56 -11.52
N CYS A 467 21.20 23.29 -11.25
CA CYS A 467 20.40 22.15 -11.74
C CYS A 467 18.94 22.24 -11.26
N HIS A 468 18.73 22.72 -10.04
CA HIS A 468 17.40 22.83 -9.44
C HIS A 468 16.59 24.07 -9.82
N TYR A 469 17.18 25.08 -10.46
CA TYR A 469 16.52 26.35 -10.74
C TYR A 469 15.14 26.15 -11.38
N PRO A 470 14.08 26.88 -10.95
CA PRO A 470 14.06 27.97 -9.98
C PRO A 470 13.94 27.56 -8.50
N LYS A 471 13.98 26.25 -8.16
CA LYS A 471 13.87 25.78 -6.77
C LYS A 471 14.95 26.36 -5.87
N LYS A 472 14.55 27.23 -4.94
CA LYS A 472 15.32 27.58 -3.75
C LYS A 472 15.39 26.34 -2.86
N ILE A 473 16.54 25.69 -2.79
CA ILE A 473 16.75 24.45 -2.01
C ILE A 473 16.72 24.78 -0.51
N LEU A 474 15.90 24.01 0.23
CA LEU A 474 15.86 23.99 1.69
C LEU A 474 16.66 22.81 2.25
N LEU A 475 16.44 21.59 1.73
CA LEU A 475 17.14 20.37 2.16
C LEU A 475 17.91 19.74 1.00
N ASN A 476 19.24 19.72 1.11
CA ASN A 476 20.17 19.24 0.08
C ASN A 476 20.40 17.72 0.11
N THR A 477 19.31 16.95 0.15
CA THR A 477 19.29 15.53 0.56
C THR A 477 20.23 14.59 -0.22
N GLY A 478 20.57 14.90 -1.48
CA GLY A 478 21.45 14.09 -2.32
C GLY A 478 22.95 14.29 -2.07
N GLU A 479 23.35 15.39 -1.42
CA GLU A 479 24.74 15.59 -0.99
C GLU A 479 24.94 15.18 0.49
N MET A 480 23.84 14.98 1.22
CA MET A 480 23.78 14.56 2.62
C MET A 480 23.88 13.02 2.75
N LYS A 481 24.91 12.53 3.46
CA LYS A 481 25.29 11.11 3.51
C LYS A 481 25.35 10.50 4.92
N ILE A 482 25.13 11.30 5.96
CA ILE A 482 25.29 10.91 7.37
C ILE A 482 23.91 10.87 8.05
N PRO A 483 23.58 9.83 8.86
CA PRO A 483 24.35 8.58 9.04
C PRO A 483 24.19 7.58 7.88
N SER A 484 23.21 7.81 7.00
CA SER A 484 23.07 7.12 5.71
C SER A 484 22.53 8.10 4.65
N LYS A 485 22.13 7.61 3.47
CA LYS A 485 21.52 8.45 2.42
C LYS A 485 20.16 8.98 2.89
N TRP A 486 19.91 10.26 2.65
CA TRP A 486 18.67 10.91 3.05
C TRP A 486 17.52 10.65 2.07
N HIS A 487 17.82 10.41 0.80
CA HIS A 487 16.87 10.06 -0.25
C HIS A 487 17.38 8.92 -1.13
N PRO A 488 16.48 8.20 -1.84
CA PRO A 488 16.87 7.28 -2.90
C PRO A 488 17.56 8.03 -4.04
N GLU A 489 18.72 7.53 -4.43
CA GLU A 489 19.39 7.90 -5.69
C GLU A 489 18.94 6.98 -6.83
N LYS A 490 18.50 5.76 -6.48
CA LYS A 490 18.09 4.72 -7.41
C LYS A 490 16.63 4.35 -7.24
N VAL A 491 15.91 4.42 -8.34
CA VAL A 491 14.46 4.27 -8.40
C VAL A 491 14.10 3.02 -9.18
N ASP A 492 13.16 2.24 -8.65
CA ASP A 492 12.55 1.09 -9.32
C ASP A 492 11.55 1.62 -10.36
N THR A 493 11.87 1.48 -11.65
CA THR A 493 10.90 1.69 -12.75
C THR A 493 10.38 0.35 -13.23
N GLN A 494 9.07 0.22 -13.40
CA GLN A 494 8.42 -1.08 -13.62
C GLN A 494 7.13 -0.97 -14.43
N ILE A 495 6.94 -1.89 -15.36
CA ILE A 495 5.70 -2.13 -16.10
C ILE A 495 5.27 -3.59 -15.91
N LEU A 496 4.01 -3.80 -15.56
CA LEU A 496 3.30 -5.06 -15.75
C LEU A 496 2.37 -4.93 -16.96
N LYS A 497 2.20 -6.00 -17.71
CA LYS A 497 1.21 -6.13 -18.78
C LYS A 497 0.42 -7.41 -18.58
N ILE A 498 -0.89 -7.34 -18.73
CA ILE A 498 -1.85 -8.45 -18.64
C ILE A 498 -2.82 -8.27 -19.82
N GLY A 499 -2.57 -8.97 -20.93
CA GLY A 499 -3.35 -8.79 -22.16
C GLY A 499 -3.21 -7.38 -22.74
N GLN A 500 -4.32 -6.65 -22.91
CA GLN A 500 -4.35 -5.24 -23.31
C GLN A 500 -4.04 -4.29 -22.14
N LEU A 501 -4.29 -4.71 -20.90
CA LEU A 501 -4.05 -3.89 -19.72
C LEU A 501 -2.54 -3.75 -19.47
N VAL A 502 -2.06 -2.52 -19.41
CA VAL A 502 -0.71 -2.18 -18.95
C VAL A 502 -0.86 -1.43 -17.64
N ILE A 503 -0.15 -1.88 -16.60
CA ILE A 503 -0.06 -1.24 -15.29
C ILE A 503 1.40 -0.85 -15.08
N ALA A 504 1.73 0.42 -15.28
CA ALA A 504 3.05 0.93 -14.98
C ALA A 504 3.09 1.63 -13.62
N ALA A 505 4.27 1.68 -13.01
CA ALA A 505 4.55 2.65 -11.94
C ALA A 505 4.74 4.07 -12.55
N VAL A 506 3.65 4.57 -13.18
CA VAL A 506 3.55 5.59 -14.26
C VAL A 506 4.14 5.11 -15.59
N PRO A 507 3.55 5.30 -16.80
CA PRO A 507 2.15 5.58 -17.18
C PRO A 507 1.48 4.44 -18.00
N VAL A 508 0.19 4.61 -18.34
CA VAL A 508 -0.82 3.55 -18.65
C VAL A 508 -1.12 2.72 -17.39
N VAL A 509 -2.40 2.83 -16.95
CA VAL A 509 -2.90 2.57 -15.59
C VAL A 509 -1.83 2.84 -14.52
N ILE A 510 -1.76 4.11 -14.12
CA ILE A 510 -0.76 4.60 -13.18
C ILE A 510 -0.97 3.92 -11.83
N ALA A 511 -0.09 2.99 -11.45
CA ALA A 511 0.01 2.48 -10.09
C ALA A 511 0.87 3.44 -9.26
N GLY A 512 0.21 4.37 -8.55
CA GLY A 512 0.87 5.36 -7.71
C GLY A 512 1.74 4.75 -6.61
N LEU A 513 2.73 5.53 -6.14
CA LEU A 513 3.56 5.25 -4.95
C LEU A 513 4.24 3.87 -4.91
N SER A 514 4.50 3.30 -6.09
CA SER A 514 4.92 1.91 -6.26
C SER A 514 6.41 1.68 -6.00
N ASN A 515 6.73 0.56 -5.35
CA ASN A 515 8.07 0.01 -5.05
C ASN A 515 9.00 0.86 -4.16
N VAL A 516 9.10 2.16 -4.40
CA VAL A 516 9.94 3.10 -3.65
C VAL A 516 9.36 4.51 -3.75
N TYR A 517 9.21 5.18 -2.60
CA TYR A 517 8.77 6.57 -2.58
C TYR A 517 9.90 7.57 -2.91
N THR A 518 9.61 8.51 -3.81
CA THR A 518 10.53 9.56 -4.25
C THR A 518 9.91 10.96 -4.18
N HIS A 519 9.00 11.20 -3.22
CA HIS A 519 8.12 12.37 -3.22
C HIS A 519 7.32 12.50 -4.52
N TYR A 520 7.21 13.71 -5.06
CA TYR A 520 6.28 14.09 -6.12
C TYR A 520 6.97 14.17 -7.47
N VAL A 521 6.15 14.19 -8.52
CA VAL A 521 6.55 14.50 -9.89
C VAL A 521 5.56 15.55 -10.39
N THR A 522 6.07 16.60 -11.02
CA THR A 522 5.30 17.70 -11.63
C THR A 522 5.73 17.87 -13.07
N THR A 523 4.91 18.54 -13.89
CA THR A 523 5.33 19.03 -15.21
C THR A 523 6.48 20.02 -15.07
N TYR A 524 7.14 20.36 -16.18
CA TYR A 524 8.20 21.36 -16.16
C TYR A 524 7.63 22.74 -15.76
N GLU A 525 6.39 23.00 -16.15
CA GLU A 525 5.62 24.24 -16.03
C GLU A 525 5.12 24.44 -14.59
N GLU A 526 4.52 23.40 -14.01
CA GLU A 526 4.14 23.33 -12.59
C GLU A 526 5.37 23.48 -11.68
N TYR A 527 6.50 22.86 -12.04
CA TYR A 527 7.75 22.99 -11.31
C TYR A 527 8.21 24.46 -11.23
N GLN A 528 7.94 25.30 -12.24
CA GLN A 528 8.27 26.73 -12.19
C GLN A 528 7.48 27.50 -11.11
N ASN A 529 6.34 26.96 -10.65
CA ASN A 529 5.53 27.60 -9.60
C ASN A 529 6.10 27.38 -8.19
N GLN A 530 6.87 26.29 -7.99
CA GLN A 530 7.46 25.91 -6.69
C GLN A 530 6.49 25.86 -5.49
N ARG A 531 5.21 25.59 -5.75
CA ARG A 531 4.25 25.04 -4.77
C ARG A 531 4.73 23.69 -4.22
N TYR A 532 4.04 23.14 -3.23
CA TYR A 532 4.45 21.94 -2.50
C TYR A 532 4.92 20.78 -3.38
N GLU A 533 4.17 20.44 -4.44
CA GLU A 533 4.49 19.35 -5.35
C GLU A 533 5.77 19.63 -6.17
N GLY A 534 5.94 20.86 -6.70
CA GLY A 534 7.14 21.28 -7.44
C GLY A 534 8.37 21.44 -6.55
N ALA A 535 8.20 21.95 -5.33
CA ALA A 535 9.22 21.99 -4.30
C ALA A 535 9.61 20.57 -3.83
N SER A 536 8.67 19.63 -3.86
CA SER A 536 8.85 18.21 -3.53
C SER A 536 9.24 17.33 -4.72
N THR A 537 9.35 17.87 -5.93
CA THR A 537 9.83 17.13 -7.10
C THR A 537 11.36 17.02 -7.04
N ILE A 538 11.86 15.93 -6.43
CA ILE A 538 13.22 15.93 -5.87
C ILE A 538 14.35 15.90 -6.89
N TYR A 539 14.18 15.37 -8.10
CA TYR A 539 15.26 15.21 -9.09
C TYR A 539 15.37 16.39 -10.09
N GLY A 540 14.72 17.52 -9.81
CA GLY A 540 14.83 18.75 -10.61
C GLY A 540 13.71 18.92 -11.65
N PRO A 541 13.76 19.99 -12.46
CA PRO A 541 12.66 20.39 -13.35
C PRO A 541 12.30 19.34 -14.40
N HIS A 542 13.26 18.50 -14.83
CA HIS A 542 13.03 17.48 -15.86
C HIS A 542 12.70 16.09 -15.29
N THR A 543 12.25 16.00 -14.03
CA THR A 543 11.92 14.71 -13.37
C THR A 543 10.86 13.92 -14.14
N LEU A 544 9.76 14.58 -14.57
CA LEU A 544 8.72 13.93 -15.38
C LEU A 544 9.26 13.40 -16.70
N ARG A 545 10.09 14.20 -17.39
CA ARG A 545 10.64 13.82 -18.70
C ARG A 545 11.59 12.62 -18.60
N ALA A 546 12.37 12.52 -17.53
CA ALA A 546 13.21 11.34 -17.26
C ALA A 546 12.36 10.07 -17.08
N TYR A 547 11.26 10.14 -16.33
CA TYR A 547 10.33 9.02 -16.22
C TYR A 547 9.66 8.70 -17.56
N GLN A 548 9.14 9.68 -18.30
CA GLN A 548 8.56 9.46 -19.63
C GLN A 548 9.52 8.70 -20.55
N GLN A 549 10.78 9.14 -20.68
CA GLN A 549 11.77 8.48 -21.53
C GLN A 549 12.11 7.06 -21.05
N GLN A 550 12.25 6.85 -19.74
CA GLN A 550 12.49 5.51 -19.19
C GLN A 550 11.32 4.57 -19.45
N TYR A 551 10.08 5.04 -19.31
CA TYR A 551 8.90 4.21 -19.53
C TYR A 551 8.62 3.96 -21.01
N SER A 552 8.92 4.90 -21.91
CA SER A 552 8.99 4.62 -23.35
C SER A 552 10.01 3.53 -23.67
N TYR A 553 11.21 3.57 -23.06
CA TYR A 553 12.23 2.54 -23.23
C TYR A 553 11.78 1.16 -22.71
N LEU A 554 11.18 1.09 -21.52
CA LEU A 554 10.64 -0.17 -20.98
C LEU A 554 9.51 -0.73 -21.86
N MET A 555 8.60 0.12 -22.35
CA MET A 555 7.55 -0.27 -23.30
C MET A 555 8.13 -0.77 -24.64
N GLU A 556 9.13 -0.09 -25.18
CA GLU A 556 9.80 -0.48 -26.43
C GLU A 556 10.44 -1.88 -26.30
N LYS A 557 11.21 -2.10 -25.22
CA LYS A 557 11.86 -3.39 -24.96
C LYS A 557 10.84 -4.50 -24.71
N MET A 558 9.79 -4.24 -23.93
CA MET A 558 8.71 -5.21 -23.71
C MET A 558 7.96 -5.54 -25.01
N SER A 559 7.69 -4.56 -25.87
CA SER A 559 7.05 -4.76 -27.18
C SER A 559 7.89 -5.63 -28.11
N LYS A 560 9.21 -5.36 -28.18
CA LYS A 560 10.18 -6.14 -28.97
C LYS A 560 10.57 -7.48 -28.33
N ARG A 561 10.05 -7.80 -27.13
CA ARG A 561 10.43 -8.97 -26.28
C ARG A 561 11.94 -9.02 -25.95
N GLU A 562 12.58 -7.85 -25.91
CA GLU A 562 14.00 -7.71 -25.58
C GLU A 562 14.24 -7.70 -24.05
N HIS A 563 15.36 -8.30 -23.64
CA HIS A 563 15.77 -8.32 -22.23
C HIS A 563 16.22 -6.93 -21.73
N VAL A 564 15.50 -6.37 -20.76
CA VAL A 564 15.91 -5.15 -20.05
C VAL A 564 17.05 -5.46 -19.08
N PRO A 565 18.24 -4.84 -19.21
CA PRO A 565 19.38 -5.17 -18.38
C PRO A 565 19.23 -4.63 -16.95
N TYR A 566 19.36 -5.52 -15.96
CA TYR A 566 19.45 -5.12 -14.55
C TYR A 566 20.68 -4.25 -14.30
N LEU A 567 20.46 -2.97 -14.03
CA LEU A 567 21.49 -2.05 -13.58
C LEU A 567 21.84 -2.30 -12.10
N LYS A 568 22.93 -1.66 -11.61
CA LYS A 568 23.45 -1.86 -10.24
C LYS A 568 22.36 -1.60 -9.18
N ARG A 569 21.93 -2.65 -8.48
CA ARG A 569 20.90 -2.67 -7.43
C ARG A 569 21.01 -1.50 -6.41
N PRO A 570 19.88 -0.99 -5.89
CA PRO A 570 19.81 -0.08 -4.74
C PRO A 570 20.52 -0.61 -3.49
N PRO A 571 20.99 0.28 -2.61
CA PRO A 571 21.60 -0.12 -1.34
C PRO A 571 20.56 -0.71 -0.37
N ASN A 572 21.02 -1.58 0.53
CA ASN A 572 20.28 -2.02 1.71
C ASN A 572 20.94 -1.42 2.96
N TYR A 573 20.20 -0.59 3.69
CA TYR A 573 20.63 0.07 4.93
C TYR A 573 19.94 -0.50 6.17
N LYS A 574 19.26 -1.66 6.12
CA LYS A 574 18.52 -2.26 7.26
C LYS A 574 19.38 -2.40 8.52
N ALA A 575 20.62 -2.85 8.36
CA ALA A 575 21.60 -2.99 9.46
C ALA A 575 22.19 -1.66 9.98
N LYS A 576 21.85 -0.53 9.35
CA LYS A 576 22.31 0.84 9.72
C LYS A 576 21.16 1.75 10.16
N GLN A 577 19.99 1.19 10.45
CA GLN A 577 18.82 1.98 10.83
C GLN A 577 18.88 2.48 12.27
N ILE A 578 18.53 3.75 12.46
CA ILE A 578 18.41 4.36 13.78
C ILE A 578 17.12 3.86 14.44
N ARG A 579 17.24 3.13 15.54
CA ARG A 579 16.12 2.70 16.37
C ARG A 579 16.04 3.61 17.60
N LEU A 580 15.03 4.49 17.66
CA LEU A 580 14.80 5.42 18.78
C LEU A 580 13.71 4.91 19.74
N ASP A 581 12.79 4.12 19.20
CA ASP A 581 11.77 3.38 19.94
C ASP A 581 12.41 2.38 20.94
N ARG A 582 12.11 2.56 22.23
CA ARG A 582 12.58 1.69 23.32
C ARG A 582 11.66 0.51 23.62
N GLY A 583 10.50 0.43 22.96
CA GLY A 583 9.46 -0.57 23.26
C GLY A 583 8.87 -0.44 24.67
N MET A 584 8.14 -1.47 25.11
CA MET A 584 7.69 -1.61 26.50
C MET A 584 8.57 -2.63 27.25
N TYR A 585 8.91 -2.34 28.50
CA TYR A 585 9.68 -3.26 29.34
C TYR A 585 8.78 -4.21 30.16
N TRP A 586 7.71 -3.71 30.77
CA TRP A 586 6.74 -4.46 31.60
C TRP A 586 5.37 -3.77 31.61
N ASP A 587 4.30 -4.53 31.86
CA ASP A 587 2.92 -4.06 32.12
C ASP A 587 2.29 -4.90 33.24
N MET A 588 1.31 -4.35 33.97
CA MET A 588 0.54 -5.10 34.98
C MET A 588 -0.57 -5.96 34.34
N ILE A 589 -1.04 -6.98 35.05
CA ILE A 589 -2.21 -7.79 34.66
C ILE A 589 -3.49 -7.00 35.03
N PRO A 590 -4.43 -6.79 34.09
CA PRO A 590 -5.58 -5.92 34.30
C PRO A 590 -6.70 -6.57 35.14
N PRO A 591 -7.21 -5.92 36.20
CA PRO A 591 -8.53 -6.22 36.75
C PRO A 591 -9.65 -5.70 35.82
N THR A 592 -10.79 -6.39 35.77
CA THR A 592 -11.94 -5.97 34.95
C THR A 592 -12.68 -4.77 35.53
N LYS A 593 -13.13 -3.84 34.67
CA LYS A 593 -14.04 -2.73 35.00
C LYS A 593 -15.13 -2.54 33.93
N GLU A 594 -15.97 -1.54 34.12
CA GLU A 594 -17.34 -1.45 33.60
C GLU A 594 -17.47 -0.64 32.28
N ALA A 595 -18.65 -0.76 31.65
CA ALA A 595 -19.20 0.22 30.72
C ALA A 595 -18.31 0.69 29.54
N GLY A 596 -17.55 -0.23 28.91
CA GLY A 596 -16.78 0.03 27.69
C GLY A 596 -15.35 0.52 27.91
N GLU A 597 -14.97 0.80 29.17
CA GLU A 597 -13.58 0.97 29.58
C GLU A 597 -13.02 -0.33 30.14
N PHE A 598 -11.92 -0.81 29.57
CA PHE A 598 -11.20 -1.97 30.06
C PHE A 598 -9.82 -1.56 30.55
N VAL A 599 -9.39 -2.06 31.71
CA VAL A 599 -7.98 -2.02 32.06
C VAL A 599 -7.23 -2.93 31.08
N ALA A 600 -6.12 -2.45 30.51
CA ALA A 600 -5.50 -3.05 29.33
C ALA A 600 -3.96 -2.97 29.37
N GLY A 601 -3.31 -4.11 29.09
CA GLY A 601 -1.90 -4.14 28.71
C GLY A 601 -1.66 -3.44 27.36
N HIS A 602 -0.45 -2.97 27.11
CA HIS A 602 -0.20 -2.08 25.97
C HIS A 602 -0.37 -2.78 24.61
N PRO A 603 -1.05 -2.16 23.62
CA PRO A 603 -1.23 -2.64 22.23
C PRO A 603 0.05 -2.71 21.36
N ARG A 604 1.21 -2.91 22.00
CA ARG A 604 2.50 -3.20 21.37
C ARG A 604 3.19 -4.44 21.94
N ASN A 605 2.62 -5.05 22.99
CA ASN A 605 3.03 -6.37 23.47
C ASN A 605 2.71 -7.44 22.40
N ASP A 606 1.53 -7.32 21.79
CA ASP A 606 1.16 -7.93 20.52
C ASP A 606 0.43 -6.89 19.64
N LEU A 607 0.43 -7.06 18.32
CA LEU A 607 -0.29 -6.22 17.35
C LEU A 607 -1.69 -6.79 17.01
N MET A 608 -2.01 -7.99 17.49
CA MET A 608 -3.23 -8.74 17.19
C MET A 608 -3.44 -8.90 15.68
N LEU A 609 -2.35 -9.10 14.92
CA LEU A 609 -2.41 -9.27 13.46
C LEU A 609 -3.31 -10.44 13.08
N GLU A 610 -4.14 -10.26 12.04
CA GLU A 610 -5.18 -11.20 11.60
C GLU A 610 -6.28 -11.49 12.64
N GLN A 611 -6.23 -10.85 13.81
CA GLN A 611 -7.19 -10.94 14.90
C GLN A 611 -7.85 -9.56 15.10
N THR A 612 -8.21 -9.20 16.35
CA THR A 612 -8.82 -7.92 16.72
C THR A 612 -8.57 -7.64 18.21
N PHE A 613 -8.54 -6.37 18.61
CA PHE A 613 -8.56 -5.95 20.02
C PHE A 613 -9.98 -5.90 20.62
N LEU A 614 -11.03 -5.84 19.80
CA LEU A 614 -12.43 -5.78 20.23
C LEU A 614 -13.35 -6.70 19.43
N LYS A 615 -14.45 -7.14 20.04
CA LYS A 615 -15.57 -7.78 19.34
C LYS A 615 -16.88 -7.22 19.89
N VAL A 616 -17.77 -6.81 19.00
CA VAL A 616 -19.19 -6.64 19.32
C VAL A 616 -19.87 -7.96 18.98
N GLU A 617 -20.58 -8.55 19.92
CA GLU A 617 -21.20 -9.87 19.79
C GLU A 617 -22.71 -9.80 20.05
N HIS A 618 -23.50 -10.46 19.20
CA HIS A 618 -24.96 -10.60 19.33
C HIS A 618 -25.34 -12.00 19.81
N GLN A 619 -26.27 -12.10 20.74
CA GLN A 619 -26.73 -13.37 21.29
C GLN A 619 -27.79 -14.00 20.38
N GLN A 620 -27.47 -15.18 19.83
CA GLN A 620 -28.40 -15.96 19.00
C GLN A 620 -29.14 -17.04 19.81
N SER A 621 -28.50 -17.55 20.87
CA SER A 621 -29.11 -18.40 21.91
C SER A 621 -28.32 -18.22 23.22
N PRO A 622 -28.76 -18.76 24.38
CA PRO A 622 -28.12 -18.49 25.67
C PRO A 622 -26.58 -18.60 25.66
N ASN A 623 -26.07 -19.65 25.01
CA ASN A 623 -24.63 -19.93 24.90
C ASN A 623 -24.01 -19.60 23.53
N ASN A 624 -24.80 -19.15 22.54
CA ASN A 624 -24.31 -18.85 21.19
C ASN A 624 -24.23 -17.34 20.92
N TRP A 625 -23.03 -16.87 20.56
CA TRP A 625 -22.69 -15.47 20.36
C TRP A 625 -21.99 -15.29 19.02
N VAL A 626 -22.58 -14.50 18.11
CA VAL A 626 -22.04 -14.21 16.79
C VAL A 626 -21.34 -12.85 16.80
N VAL A 627 -20.14 -12.76 16.23
CA VAL A 627 -19.39 -11.50 16.10
C VAL A 627 -20.03 -10.66 14.99
N MET A 628 -20.49 -9.46 15.34
CA MET A 628 -21.15 -8.53 14.42
C MET A 628 -20.23 -7.39 13.96
N ALA A 629 -19.22 -7.05 14.76
CA ALA A 629 -18.20 -6.06 14.44
C ALA A 629 -16.89 -6.31 15.21
N THR A 630 -15.78 -5.80 14.66
CA THR A 630 -14.38 -5.95 15.09
C THR A 630 -13.64 -4.61 14.96
N ASP A 631 -12.37 -4.51 15.35
CA ASP A 631 -11.55 -3.29 15.13
C ASP A 631 -11.24 -2.97 13.64
N THR A 632 -11.81 -3.73 12.71
CA THR A 632 -11.84 -3.43 11.28
C THR A 632 -13.08 -2.66 10.85
N ASP A 633 -14.19 -2.75 11.61
CA ASP A 633 -15.50 -2.26 11.20
C ASP A 633 -15.70 -0.78 11.59
N ILE A 634 -16.09 0.05 10.61
CA ILE A 634 -16.22 1.52 10.72
C ILE A 634 -17.17 1.98 11.84
N GLU A 635 -18.16 1.16 12.20
CA GLU A 635 -19.03 1.43 13.34
C GLU A 635 -18.30 1.38 14.70
N THR A 636 -17.06 0.89 14.77
CA THR A 636 -16.28 0.77 16.00
C THR A 636 -15.08 1.73 16.05
N LYS A 637 -14.61 2.05 17.25
CA LYS A 637 -13.28 2.63 17.46
C LYS A 637 -12.62 1.98 18.68
N PHE A 638 -11.38 1.55 18.52
CA PHE A 638 -10.49 1.16 19.62
C PHE A 638 -9.63 2.37 19.97
N ILE A 639 -9.61 2.79 21.24
CA ILE A 639 -8.73 3.86 21.73
C ILE A 639 -7.97 3.31 22.94
N TRP A 640 -6.68 3.58 23.06
CA TRP A 640 -5.89 3.20 24.23
C TRP A 640 -5.17 4.41 24.82
N LYS A 641 -5.34 4.61 26.13
CA LYS A 641 -4.74 5.71 26.90
C LYS A 641 -3.85 5.16 28.02
N ARG A 642 -2.72 5.83 28.26
CA ARG A 642 -1.80 5.50 29.36
C ARG A 642 -2.22 6.23 30.62
N LYS A 643 -2.55 5.50 31.70
CA LYS A 643 -3.02 6.12 32.96
C LYS A 643 -1.88 6.70 33.80
N CYS A 644 -0.72 6.03 33.84
CA CYS A 644 0.52 6.60 34.38
C CYS A 644 1.78 5.95 33.78
N LEU A 645 2.97 6.40 34.20
CA LEU A 645 4.24 5.99 33.60
C LEU A 645 4.62 4.51 33.84
N VAL A 646 4.11 3.90 34.91
CA VAL A 646 4.49 2.56 35.42
C VAL A 646 3.28 1.68 35.77
N CYS A 647 2.07 2.07 35.37
CA CYS A 647 0.82 1.38 35.66
C CYS A 647 -0.05 1.20 34.42
N GLU A 648 -1.21 0.58 34.64
CA GLU A 648 -2.32 0.30 33.74
C GLU A 648 -2.50 1.25 32.54
N GLY A 649 -2.75 0.65 31.38
CA GLY A 649 -3.48 1.31 30.31
C GLY A 649 -4.99 1.18 30.46
N ILE A 650 -5.73 2.04 29.78
CA ILE A 650 -7.18 1.90 29.57
C ILE A 650 -7.41 1.72 28.08
N ALA A 651 -8.18 0.69 27.71
CA ALA A 651 -8.76 0.51 26.39
C ALA A 651 -10.23 0.96 26.42
N GLU A 652 -10.55 1.99 25.64
CA GLU A 652 -11.89 2.51 25.45
C GLU A 652 -12.43 1.96 24.12
N ILE A 653 -13.61 1.34 24.15
CA ILE A 653 -14.25 0.79 22.95
C ILE A 653 -15.56 1.53 22.68
N HIS A 654 -15.59 2.26 21.56
CA HIS A 654 -16.77 2.97 21.09
C HIS A 654 -17.49 2.16 20.02
N TRP A 655 -18.83 2.21 20.01
CA TRP A 655 -19.64 1.56 18.98
C TRP A 655 -20.86 2.40 18.55
N LYS A 656 -20.89 2.81 17.27
CA LYS A 656 -21.97 3.56 16.61
C LYS A 656 -22.99 2.57 16.03
N ILE A 657 -23.92 2.11 16.88
CA ILE A 657 -24.93 1.07 16.58
C ILE A 657 -25.60 1.29 15.19
N PRO A 658 -25.33 0.42 14.19
CA PRO A 658 -25.84 0.58 12.83
C PRO A 658 -27.37 0.46 12.72
N TYR A 659 -27.99 1.26 11.85
CA TYR A 659 -29.46 1.29 11.67
C TYR A 659 -30.11 -0.07 11.41
N LYS A 660 -29.52 -0.87 10.52
CA LYS A 660 -30.08 -2.16 10.06
C LYS A 660 -29.69 -3.36 10.94
N ILE A 661 -29.17 -3.13 12.14
CA ILE A 661 -28.72 -4.23 13.00
C ILE A 661 -29.90 -5.01 13.62
N PRO A 662 -29.80 -6.34 13.79
CA PRO A 662 -30.77 -7.10 14.58
C PRO A 662 -30.97 -6.54 15.99
N LYS A 663 -32.20 -6.61 16.49
CA LYS A 663 -32.52 -6.27 17.88
C LYS A 663 -32.09 -7.39 18.83
N GLY A 664 -32.05 -7.10 20.13
CA GLY A 664 -31.82 -8.08 21.20
C GLY A 664 -30.52 -7.86 21.97
N THR A 665 -30.02 -8.93 22.58
CA THR A 665 -28.87 -8.87 23.51
C THR A 665 -27.53 -8.75 22.77
N PHE A 666 -26.74 -7.77 23.17
CA PHE A 666 -25.36 -7.57 22.72
C PHE A 666 -24.39 -7.56 23.91
N ARG A 667 -23.11 -7.78 23.63
CA ARG A 667 -22.00 -7.51 24.55
C ARG A 667 -20.77 -7.00 23.79
N ILE A 668 -19.86 -6.36 24.50
CA ILE A 668 -18.54 -5.97 23.99
C ILE A 668 -17.49 -6.81 24.70
N THR A 669 -16.65 -7.49 23.92
CA THR A 669 -15.44 -8.17 24.37
C THR A 669 -14.22 -7.33 24.03
N HIS A 670 -13.32 -7.12 24.99
CA HIS A 670 -11.95 -6.69 24.74
C HIS A 670 -10.99 -7.89 24.88
N GLN A 671 -9.95 -7.94 24.06
CA GLN A 671 -8.89 -8.94 24.14
C GLN A 671 -7.52 -8.33 23.78
N GLY A 672 -6.46 -8.79 24.41
CA GLY A 672 -5.11 -8.25 24.22
C GLY A 672 -4.04 -9.05 24.97
N HIS A 673 -2.83 -8.47 25.07
CA HIS A 673 -1.69 -9.12 25.72
C HIS A 673 -0.98 -8.21 26.75
N THR A 674 -0.60 -8.77 27.89
CA THR A 674 0.24 -8.14 28.93
C THR A 674 1.64 -8.76 28.93
N LYS A 675 2.57 -8.09 29.61
CA LYS A 675 4.00 -8.45 29.61
C LYS A 675 4.53 -8.47 31.05
N GLY A 676 4.62 -9.68 31.61
CA GLY A 676 4.98 -9.87 33.03
C GLY A 676 6.38 -9.38 33.40
N ALA A 677 6.52 -8.86 34.63
CA ALA A 677 7.77 -8.32 35.15
C ALA A 677 8.80 -9.43 35.48
N SER A 678 9.54 -9.87 34.46
CA SER A 678 10.61 -10.88 34.58
C SER A 678 11.78 -10.55 33.64
N LEU A 679 12.98 -11.02 33.97
CA LEU A 679 14.18 -10.95 33.12
C LEU A 679 13.99 -11.65 31.76
N LYS A 680 13.10 -12.65 31.70
CA LYS A 680 12.52 -13.17 30.46
C LYS A 680 11.02 -12.91 30.52
N PRO A 681 10.54 -11.73 30.05
CA PRO A 681 9.17 -11.32 30.24
C PRO A 681 8.23 -12.16 29.36
N ILE A 682 7.32 -12.89 30.01
CA ILE A 682 6.33 -13.75 29.35
C ILE A 682 5.17 -12.86 28.85
N LEU A 683 4.72 -13.14 27.62
CA LEU A 683 3.52 -12.56 27.03
C LEU A 683 2.30 -13.36 27.50
N LEU A 684 1.31 -12.71 28.11
CA LEU A 684 0.08 -13.35 28.60
C LEU A 684 -1.13 -12.75 27.89
N SER A 685 -1.97 -13.60 27.29
CA SER A 685 -3.25 -13.17 26.71
C SER A 685 -4.29 -12.93 27.80
N TYR A 686 -5.16 -11.95 27.59
CA TYR A 686 -6.30 -11.68 28.47
C TYR A 686 -7.56 -11.34 27.66
N ARG A 687 -8.72 -11.53 28.28
CA ARG A 687 -10.03 -11.18 27.73
C ARG A 687 -10.89 -10.53 28.81
N GLY A 688 -11.44 -9.36 28.51
CA GLY A 688 -12.51 -8.72 29.29
C GLY A 688 -13.83 -8.77 28.52
N VAL A 689 -14.96 -8.76 29.22
CA VAL A 689 -16.29 -8.73 28.62
C VAL A 689 -17.17 -7.76 29.42
N CYS A 690 -17.81 -6.80 28.77
CA CYS A 690 -18.79 -5.93 29.42
C CYS A 690 -20.06 -6.71 29.79
N PRO A 691 -20.85 -6.20 30.76
CA PRO A 691 -22.23 -6.66 30.96
C PRO A 691 -23.04 -6.64 29.65
N ASN A 692 -23.97 -7.59 29.53
CA ASN A 692 -24.88 -7.67 28.40
C ASN A 692 -25.83 -6.45 28.38
N PHE A 693 -26.13 -5.92 27.19
CA PHE A 693 -27.05 -4.79 27.00
C PHE A 693 -28.02 -5.06 25.84
N GLN A 694 -29.15 -4.36 25.81
CA GLN A 694 -30.19 -4.54 24.79
C GLN A 694 -30.11 -3.46 23.70
N VAL A 695 -30.17 -3.88 22.43
CA VAL A 695 -30.34 -2.98 21.29
C VAL A 695 -31.78 -3.06 20.81
N VAL A 696 -32.53 -1.98 21.05
CA VAL A 696 -33.95 -1.86 20.68
C VAL A 696 -34.16 -1.14 19.34
N HIS A 697 -33.27 -0.21 18.98
CA HIS A 697 -33.27 0.54 17.72
C HIS A 697 -31.82 0.91 17.35
N GLY A 698 -31.43 0.75 16.08
CA GLY A 698 -30.17 1.28 15.55
C GLY A 698 -30.31 2.74 15.09
N ARG A 699 -29.20 3.49 15.03
CA ARG A 699 -29.23 4.88 14.52
C ARG A 699 -28.92 4.92 13.03
N ARG A 700 -29.65 5.77 12.28
CA ARG A 700 -29.32 6.09 10.89
C ARG A 700 -27.94 6.77 10.87
N MET A 701 -27.05 6.37 9.96
CA MET A 701 -25.97 7.26 9.55
C MET A 701 -26.62 8.28 8.61
N SER A 702 -26.73 9.52 9.07
CA SER A 702 -27.39 10.60 8.35
C SER A 702 -26.56 11.04 7.14
N ASN A 703 -27.24 11.31 6.03
CA ASN A 703 -26.78 12.37 5.15
C ASN A 703 -27.23 13.68 5.81
N ALA A 704 -26.30 14.63 6.00
CA ALA A 704 -26.50 16.03 6.41
C ALA A 704 -27.81 16.38 7.17
N GLU A 705 -27.72 16.60 8.49
CA GLU A 705 -28.75 17.34 9.24
C GLU A 705 -28.41 18.85 9.23
N GLU A 706 -29.39 19.70 8.97
CA GLU A 706 -29.21 21.16 8.93
C GLU A 706 -28.98 21.77 10.35
N PRO A 707 -28.23 22.88 10.46
CA PRO A 707 -27.78 23.39 11.76
C PRO A 707 -28.89 24.15 12.52
N SER A 708 -29.54 23.47 13.47
CA SER A 708 -30.46 24.12 14.42
C SER A 708 -29.70 24.96 15.46
N ARG A 709 -29.61 26.27 15.20
CA ARG A 709 -29.25 27.39 16.11
C ARG A 709 -28.62 27.03 17.47
N VAL A 710 -27.29 27.11 17.57
CA VAL A 710 -26.58 27.18 18.86
C VAL A 710 -26.81 28.56 19.51
N GLN A 711 -27.27 28.58 20.76
CA GLN A 711 -27.22 29.80 21.60
C GLN A 711 -25.86 29.93 22.30
N ASN A 712 -25.38 31.16 22.43
CA ASN A 712 -24.07 31.45 23.03
C ASN A 712 -24.05 31.16 24.54
N LEU A 713 -23.10 30.34 24.99
CA LEU A 713 -22.62 30.32 26.38
C LEU A 713 -21.12 30.57 26.38
N ARG A 714 -20.68 31.58 27.15
CA ARG A 714 -19.26 31.91 27.32
C ARG A 714 -18.66 31.01 28.41
N PRO A 715 -17.41 30.53 28.26
CA PRO A 715 -16.72 29.86 29.37
C PRO A 715 -16.25 30.91 30.40
N THR A 716 -16.73 30.79 31.64
CA THR A 716 -16.29 31.63 32.78
C THR A 716 -15.83 30.77 33.94
N SER A 717 -14.53 30.49 34.01
CA SER A 717 -13.72 30.47 35.25
C SER A 717 -12.29 30.00 34.93
N GLU A 718 -11.31 30.73 35.44
CA GLU A 718 -9.92 30.29 35.47
C GLU A 718 -9.67 29.49 36.75
N ILE A 719 -8.89 28.41 36.66
CA ILE A 719 -8.30 27.76 37.84
C ILE A 719 -6.80 27.72 37.62
N SER A 720 -6.08 28.61 38.30
CA SER A 720 -4.63 28.67 38.26
C SER A 720 -4.01 27.60 39.16
N TRP A 721 -2.94 26.98 38.69
CA TRP A 721 -2.09 26.10 39.50
C TRP A 721 -0.71 26.72 39.65
N SER A 722 -0.38 27.11 40.87
CA SER A 722 0.84 27.84 41.18
C SER A 722 2.06 26.94 41.33
N SER A 723 3.21 27.53 41.00
CA SER A 723 4.59 27.01 41.07
C SER A 723 4.90 25.95 42.15
N MET A 724 5.49 24.83 41.72
CA MET A 724 6.49 24.08 42.50
C MET A 724 7.79 23.91 41.69
N SER A 725 8.94 24.05 42.37
CA SER A 725 10.18 24.49 41.71
C SER A 725 11.04 23.36 41.11
N TRP A 726 11.00 23.25 39.78
CA TRP A 726 11.70 22.24 38.96
C TRP A 726 13.26 22.24 39.00
N ARG A 727 13.90 23.02 39.88
CA ARG A 727 15.37 23.23 39.88
C ARG A 727 16.18 22.15 40.61
N GLY A 728 15.58 21.34 41.49
CA GLY A 728 16.30 20.31 42.25
C GLY A 728 16.55 18.99 41.51
N PHE A 729 15.77 18.68 40.47
CA PHE A 729 15.76 17.35 39.84
C PHE A 729 16.79 17.21 38.70
N ILE A 730 17.02 18.29 37.95
CA ILE A 730 17.87 18.30 36.74
C ILE A 730 19.35 18.02 37.07
N THR A 731 19.84 18.51 38.22
CA THR A 731 21.25 18.43 38.62
C THR A 731 21.75 17.02 38.94
N LYS A 732 20.87 16.08 39.32
CA LYS A 732 21.26 14.67 39.57
C LYS A 732 21.29 13.83 38.30
N ILE A 733 20.39 14.06 37.34
CA ILE A 733 20.36 13.32 36.06
C ILE A 733 21.58 13.67 35.18
N GLY A 734 22.01 14.94 35.19
CA GLY A 734 23.16 15.40 34.39
C GLY A 734 24.49 14.70 34.70
N LYS A 735 24.69 14.19 35.93
CA LYS A 735 25.91 13.43 36.28
C LYS A 735 25.87 11.96 35.85
N PHE A 736 24.70 11.35 35.71
CA PHE A 736 24.58 9.93 35.31
C PHE A 736 24.75 9.74 33.80
N LEU A 737 24.19 10.64 32.99
CA LEU A 737 24.28 10.58 31.53
C LEU A 737 25.70 10.82 30.98
N ASN A 738 26.55 11.52 31.72
CA ASN A 738 27.89 11.90 31.26
C ASN A 738 28.94 10.76 31.36
N VAL A 739 28.60 9.64 32.02
CA VAL A 739 29.52 8.50 32.21
C VAL A 739 29.46 7.52 31.02
N GLN A 740 28.26 7.24 30.47
CA GLN A 740 28.12 6.31 29.33
C GLN A 740 28.54 6.90 27.97
N MET A 741 28.67 8.23 27.85
CA MET A 741 28.99 8.86 26.56
C MET A 741 30.49 8.82 26.20
N LYS A 742 31.34 8.23 27.06
CA LYS A 742 32.79 8.04 26.84
C LYS A 742 33.20 6.65 26.36
N SER A 743 32.26 5.73 26.10
CA SER A 743 32.54 4.40 25.52
C SER A 743 31.94 4.22 24.11
N LEU A 744 31.66 5.32 23.42
CA LEU A 744 31.10 5.39 22.07
C LEU A 744 31.75 6.50 21.20
N LEU A 745 32.94 6.95 21.64
CA LEU A 745 33.97 7.62 20.84
C LEU A 745 35.18 6.67 20.79
#